data_AF-A0A959BDU7-F1
#
_entry.id   AF-A0A959BDU7-F1
#
_cell.length_a   1.000
_cell.length_b   1.000
_cell.length_c   1.000
_cell.angle_alpha   90.00
_cell.angle_beta   90.00
_cell.angle_gamma   90.00
#
_symmetry.space_group_name_H-M   'P 1'
#
loop_
_entity.id
_entity.type
_entity.pdbx_description
1 polymer ?
#
loop_
_entity_poly.entity_id
_entity_poly.type
_entity_poly.pdbx_seq_one_letter_code
_entity_poly.pdbx_strand_id
1 'polypeptide(L)'
;MVKYFHLALTVFLASIGSLFSQQSWIRINQLGYTPQSIKVAVVGCQEDREVTSFEVVDLLTEATVFRSKQVTTFPAYACFNKIFRLNFSGFEEEGTFYIRAGALQSPPFRIAQDIYDGAADFLLNYMRQQRCGYNPYLRDSCHTQDGFIVDHPELEGQHIDVTGGWHDASDYLQYVTTSANATYQMLFAYQQNPQAFGDYYDAAGLPGPNGIPDILDEAKWGLDWLDKMNPSYGMLFNQIADDRDHLGFRLPTLDSVDYGKGLERPVYFVTGQPQGLAKYKNRTTGVSSTAAKYASAFALGAELLKDHYPQFCERIFAKALETYAFAKTDLGVCQTASNRAPYFYEEDNYIDDMELAAAQLFRHSNDPALLKEAIYWGQLEPATPWMITDTARHYQWYPFVNLGHYLVAQSADSLGRAQFISFLKQGLEAIYQRGKANGFLRGVPYIWCSNNLVAAALTQARLYHQLSGDGRYLEMEAALRDWLFGCNPWGTSMIVGFPEGADTPVDPHSAFTAVYGYPIDGGLADGPIYTSTFNRLIGLKIVNGDEYAPFQSDLCVYHDDWGDYSTNEPTMDGTASLTFYLSAMEEEWPNTYTGFTFYEGAIIRADTTAKTIHLVFTGGEYNDGGKYIRQVLNEQRVPAHFFFTGDFYRQPDNQSLIRGLKADGHYLGAHSDQHLLYAPWDNRDSLLVTKQQFIADLQANYREMARFGVQKQDAPFFLPPYEWYNPTISQWTKELGLQLINFSPGTRSNADYTTPDMGVRYRSSEEIMDSILSYEMAGESGLNGFILLLHIGAHPDRTDHFYSRLEELIRELKKRGYGFGLME
;
A
#
# COMPACT_ATOMS: atom_id res chain seq x y z
N MET A 1 -9.87 -67.25 -32.70
CA MET A 1 -8.97 -66.81 -33.79
C MET A 1 -8.23 -65.60 -33.27
N VAL A 2 -7.10 -65.81 -32.59
CA VAL A 2 -5.70 -65.72 -33.10
C VAL A 2 -5.27 -64.25 -33.20
N LYS A 3 -4.55 -63.67 -32.22
CA LYS A 3 -3.10 -63.77 -31.90
C LYS A 3 -2.23 -62.77 -32.71
N TYR A 4 -1.68 -61.73 -32.07
CA TYR A 4 -0.24 -61.56 -31.76
C TYR A 4 0.15 -60.09 -31.51
N PHE A 5 0.82 -59.90 -30.38
CA PHE A 5 1.49 -58.71 -29.86
C PHE A 5 2.99 -59.08 -29.67
N HIS A 6 3.87 -58.07 -29.59
CA HIS A 6 5.35 -58.09 -29.36
C HIS A 6 6.22 -58.04 -30.65
N LEU A 7 7.36 -57.33 -30.75
CA LEU A 7 8.27 -56.71 -29.75
C LEU A 7 9.28 -55.74 -30.44
N ALA A 8 9.69 -54.67 -29.76
CA ALA A 8 11.07 -54.08 -29.68
C ALA A 8 10.97 -52.73 -28.90
N LEU A 9 11.35 -52.56 -27.61
CA LEU A 9 12.69 -52.54 -26.96
C LEU A 9 13.73 -51.82 -27.85
N THR A 10 14.42 -50.72 -27.52
CA THR A 10 14.93 -50.09 -26.28
C THR A 10 15.44 -48.70 -26.75
N VAL A 11 15.29 -47.57 -26.04
CA VAL A 11 16.30 -46.91 -25.20
C VAL A 11 15.56 -45.88 -24.34
N PHE A 12 15.38 -46.20 -23.06
CA PHE A 12 15.02 -45.24 -22.01
C PHE A 12 16.36 -44.81 -21.39
N LEU A 13 16.93 -43.71 -21.88
CA LEU A 13 18.10 -43.09 -21.27
C LEU A 13 17.58 -42.10 -20.23
N ALA A 14 17.87 -42.43 -18.98
CA ALA A 14 17.54 -41.69 -17.79
C ALA A 14 18.00 -40.22 -17.87
N SER A 15 17.04 -39.30 -17.92
CA SER A 15 17.17 -38.00 -17.26
C SER A 15 16.50 -38.12 -15.88
N ILE A 16 17.14 -38.85 -14.98
CA ILE A 16 16.98 -38.59 -13.55
C ILE A 16 17.71 -37.25 -13.34
N GLY A 17 17.02 -36.15 -13.65
CA GLY A 17 17.37 -34.87 -13.08
C GLY A 17 17.16 -35.03 -11.60
N SER A 18 18.25 -35.04 -10.83
CA SER A 18 18.20 -34.78 -9.42
C SER A 18 17.40 -33.49 -9.28
N LEU A 19 16.16 -33.57 -8.76
CA LEU A 19 15.44 -32.42 -8.25
C LEU A 19 16.24 -31.95 -7.04
N PHE A 20 17.33 -31.22 -7.28
CA PHE A 20 17.95 -30.43 -6.23
C PHE A 20 16.88 -29.41 -5.83
N SER A 21 16.32 -29.57 -4.63
CA SER A 21 15.53 -28.52 -4.00
C SER A 21 16.30 -27.21 -4.12
N GLN A 22 15.63 -26.12 -4.50
CA GLN A 22 16.25 -24.80 -4.43
C GLN A 22 16.72 -24.56 -2.99
N GLN A 23 17.98 -24.14 -2.81
CA GLN A 23 18.61 -23.87 -1.51
C GLN A 23 19.15 -22.44 -1.41
N SER A 24 18.78 -21.58 -2.34
CA SER A 24 19.14 -20.16 -2.31
C SER A 24 18.07 -19.32 -2.99
N TRP A 25 17.76 -18.17 -2.41
CA TRP A 25 16.66 -17.29 -2.83
C TRP A 25 17.11 -15.85 -2.85
N ILE A 26 16.58 -15.06 -3.79
CA ILE A 26 16.75 -13.61 -3.83
C ILE A 26 15.48 -12.97 -3.29
N ARG A 27 15.61 -12.19 -2.21
CA ARG A 27 14.56 -11.43 -1.55
C ARG A 27 14.66 -9.97 -1.96
N ILE A 28 13.52 -9.34 -2.22
CA ILE A 28 13.38 -7.98 -2.75
C ILE A 28 12.21 -7.29 -2.07
N ASN A 29 12.10 -5.97 -2.23
CA ASN A 29 10.85 -5.27 -2.01
C ASN A 29 9.90 -5.60 -3.17
N GLN A 30 8.82 -6.32 -2.88
CA GLN A 30 7.84 -6.75 -3.88
C GLN A 30 6.93 -5.60 -4.35
N LEU A 31 6.80 -4.52 -3.59
CA LEU A 31 6.09 -3.31 -4.04
C LEU A 31 6.93 -2.58 -5.10
N GLY A 32 8.24 -2.51 -4.87
CA GLY A 32 9.24 -2.01 -5.80
C GLY A 32 10.08 -0.88 -5.21
N TYR A 33 10.68 -0.05 -6.06
CA TYR A 33 11.64 0.98 -5.67
C TYR A 33 11.43 2.28 -6.45
N THR A 34 11.58 3.45 -5.83
CA THR A 34 11.63 4.69 -6.62
C THR A 34 13.01 4.89 -7.27
N PRO A 35 13.12 5.63 -8.38
CA PRO A 35 14.35 5.74 -9.17
C PRO A 35 15.57 6.19 -8.36
N GLN A 36 15.43 7.08 -7.38
CA GLN A 36 16.53 7.60 -6.56
C GLN A 36 16.63 6.96 -5.17
N SER A 37 15.72 6.05 -4.82
CA SER A 37 15.77 5.36 -3.52
C SER A 37 16.99 4.44 -3.39
N ILE A 38 17.32 4.07 -2.14
CA ILE A 38 18.22 2.95 -1.88
C ILE A 38 17.54 1.64 -2.28
N LYS A 39 18.24 0.84 -3.11
CA LYS A 39 17.73 -0.42 -3.67
C LYS A 39 18.70 -1.54 -3.37
N VAL A 40 18.24 -2.52 -2.60
CA VAL A 40 19.04 -3.67 -2.20
C VAL A 40 18.20 -4.93 -2.30
N ALA A 41 18.74 -5.95 -2.97
CA ALA A 41 18.23 -7.31 -2.93
C ALA A 41 19.08 -8.16 -1.98
N VAL A 42 18.48 -9.14 -1.31
CA VAL A 42 19.17 -9.99 -0.34
C VAL A 42 19.14 -11.44 -0.83
N VAL A 43 20.31 -12.03 -1.07
CA VAL A 43 20.43 -13.46 -1.38
C VAL A 43 20.66 -14.23 -0.09
N GLY A 44 19.72 -15.11 0.28
CA GLY A 44 19.88 -16.05 1.37
C GLY A 44 20.24 -17.44 0.84
N CYS A 45 21.31 -18.04 1.37
CA CYS A 45 21.79 -19.36 0.96
C CYS A 45 21.75 -20.34 2.15
N GLN A 46 21.11 -21.49 1.96
CA GLN A 46 21.22 -22.66 2.85
C GLN A 46 22.37 -23.60 2.44
N GLU A 47 22.85 -23.48 1.21
CA GLU A 47 24.05 -24.16 0.74
C GLU A 47 25.29 -23.27 0.81
N ASP A 48 26.47 -23.88 0.71
CA ASP A 48 27.72 -23.14 0.54
C ASP A 48 27.80 -22.61 -0.90
N ARG A 49 27.45 -21.33 -1.08
CA ARG A 49 27.43 -20.64 -2.36
C ARG A 49 28.10 -19.28 -2.21
N GLU A 50 28.87 -18.89 -3.23
CA GLU A 50 29.41 -17.54 -3.36
C GLU A 50 28.60 -16.73 -4.37
N VAL A 51 28.33 -15.47 -4.05
CA VAL A 51 27.79 -14.47 -4.97
C VAL A 51 28.78 -13.32 -5.05
N THR A 52 29.34 -13.09 -6.24
CA THR A 52 30.37 -12.06 -6.46
C THR A 52 29.93 -10.96 -7.42
N SER A 53 28.82 -11.17 -8.12
CA SER A 53 28.22 -10.22 -9.05
C SER A 53 26.76 -10.57 -9.31
N PHE A 54 26.03 -9.59 -9.81
CA PHE A 54 24.63 -9.75 -10.20
C PHE A 54 24.29 -8.79 -11.34
N GLU A 55 23.12 -9.01 -11.92
CA GLU A 55 22.57 -8.28 -13.05
C GLU A 55 21.14 -7.82 -12.73
N VAL A 56 20.74 -6.66 -13.24
CA VAL A 56 19.33 -6.28 -13.37
C VAL A 56 18.94 -6.53 -14.82
N VAL A 57 17.85 -7.27 -15.01
CA VAL A 57 17.37 -7.69 -16.32
C VAL A 57 15.96 -7.13 -16.51
N ASP A 58 15.72 -6.44 -17.62
CA ASP A 58 14.39 -5.95 -17.98
C ASP A 58 13.47 -7.13 -18.29
N LEU A 59 12.29 -7.15 -17.67
CA LEU A 59 11.36 -8.28 -17.73
C LEU A 59 10.83 -8.51 -19.15
N LEU A 60 10.55 -7.43 -19.89
CA LEU A 60 9.94 -7.51 -21.21
C LEU A 60 10.98 -7.88 -22.28
N THR A 61 12.08 -7.15 -22.34
CA THR A 61 13.10 -7.30 -23.39
C THR A 61 14.10 -8.42 -23.11
N GLU A 62 14.14 -8.93 -21.87
CA GLU A 62 15.15 -9.88 -21.35
C GLU A 62 16.60 -9.37 -21.44
N ALA A 63 16.77 -8.08 -21.72
CA ALA A 63 18.07 -7.45 -21.82
C ALA A 63 18.66 -7.20 -20.44
N THR A 64 19.95 -7.49 -20.27
CA THR A 64 20.69 -7.03 -19.10
C THR A 64 20.92 -5.52 -19.20
N VAL A 65 20.22 -4.76 -18.35
CA VAL A 65 20.28 -3.29 -18.31
C VAL A 65 21.28 -2.77 -17.28
N PHE A 66 21.62 -3.57 -16.27
CA PHE A 66 22.63 -3.22 -15.27
C PHE A 66 23.47 -4.43 -14.85
N ARG A 67 24.75 -4.19 -14.53
CA ARG A 67 25.70 -5.20 -14.03
C ARG A 67 26.46 -4.61 -12.86
N SER A 68 26.56 -5.34 -11.75
CA SER A 68 27.26 -4.85 -10.57
C SER A 68 28.04 -5.94 -9.85
N LYS A 69 29.12 -5.52 -9.19
CA LYS A 69 29.91 -6.30 -8.24
C LYS A 69 29.78 -5.75 -6.81
N GLN A 70 28.85 -4.83 -6.57
CA GLN A 70 28.56 -4.29 -5.24
C GLN A 70 27.79 -5.33 -4.43
N VAL A 71 28.53 -6.33 -3.95
CA VAL A 71 28.03 -7.44 -3.15
C VAL A 71 28.71 -7.40 -1.79
N THR A 72 27.92 -7.32 -0.74
CA THR A 72 28.40 -7.39 0.65
C THR A 72 27.99 -8.72 1.24
N THR A 73 28.96 -9.46 1.78
CA THR A 73 28.72 -10.79 2.38
C THR A 73 28.50 -10.67 3.88
N PHE A 74 27.54 -11.45 4.39
CA PHE A 74 27.18 -11.53 5.79
C PHE A 74 27.22 -12.99 6.27
N PRO A 75 27.47 -13.21 7.58
CA PRO A 75 27.44 -14.54 8.17
C PRO A 75 26.02 -15.12 8.18
N ALA A 76 25.90 -16.35 8.70
CA ALA A 76 24.63 -17.02 8.92
C ALA A 76 23.67 -16.15 9.75
N TYR A 77 22.39 -16.18 9.39
CA TYR A 77 21.32 -15.48 10.09
C TYR A 77 19.97 -16.12 9.76
N ALA A 78 19.11 -16.27 10.79
CA ALA A 78 17.87 -17.02 10.71
C ALA A 78 18.08 -18.42 10.10
N CYS A 79 17.37 -18.75 9.02
CA CYS A 79 17.44 -20.03 8.32
C CYS A 79 18.56 -20.12 7.28
N PHE A 80 19.35 -19.07 7.06
CA PHE A 80 20.41 -19.03 6.04
C PHE A 80 21.80 -19.22 6.65
N ASN A 81 22.62 -20.05 6.00
CA ASN A 81 24.02 -20.27 6.33
C ASN A 81 24.92 -19.13 5.87
N LYS A 82 24.50 -18.39 4.84
CA LYS A 82 25.22 -17.24 4.29
C LYS A 82 24.26 -16.27 3.61
N ILE A 83 24.52 -14.97 3.73
CA ILE A 83 23.67 -13.93 3.13
C ILE A 83 24.53 -12.94 2.32
N PHE A 84 23.98 -12.45 1.21
CA PHE A 84 24.61 -11.44 0.37
C PHE A 84 23.64 -10.28 0.11
N ARG A 85 24.09 -9.04 0.36
CA ARG A 85 23.36 -7.83 -0.04
C ARG A 85 23.86 -7.37 -1.41
N LEU A 86 22.94 -7.20 -2.36
CA LEU A 86 23.19 -6.79 -3.73
C LEU A 86 22.70 -5.35 -3.90
N ASN A 87 23.60 -4.36 -3.89
CA ASN A 87 23.23 -2.95 -3.99
C ASN A 87 23.20 -2.48 -5.45
N PHE A 88 22.01 -2.06 -5.90
CA PHE A 88 21.77 -1.52 -7.24
C PHE A 88 21.15 -0.13 -7.21
N SER A 89 21.40 0.62 -6.14
CA SER A 89 20.85 1.98 -5.97
C SER A 89 21.25 2.93 -7.09
N GLY A 90 22.42 2.71 -7.71
CA GLY A 90 22.89 3.48 -8.87
C GLY A 90 22.21 3.16 -10.20
N PHE A 91 21.22 2.26 -10.22
CA PHE A 91 20.34 2.04 -11.36
C PHE A 91 19.01 2.76 -11.11
N GLU A 92 18.70 3.74 -11.96
CA GLU A 92 17.56 4.66 -11.81
C GLU A 92 16.58 4.58 -12.99
N GLU A 93 16.80 3.68 -13.96
CA GLU A 93 15.86 3.56 -15.07
C GLU A 93 14.53 2.97 -14.60
N GLU A 94 13.43 3.62 -14.99
CA GLU A 94 12.09 3.14 -14.70
C GLU A 94 11.73 1.92 -15.56
N GLY A 95 10.90 1.04 -15.01
CA GLY A 95 10.45 -0.17 -15.69
C GLY A 95 10.16 -1.31 -14.73
N THR A 96 10.17 -2.53 -15.26
CA THR A 96 9.99 -3.75 -14.47
C THR A 96 11.12 -4.71 -14.77
N PHE A 97 11.72 -5.22 -13.70
CA PHE A 97 12.99 -5.91 -13.74
C PHE A 97 12.98 -7.13 -12.85
N TYR A 98 14.01 -7.96 -12.99
CA TYR A 98 14.37 -8.96 -11.98
C TYR A 98 15.88 -8.98 -11.77
N ILE A 99 16.32 -9.41 -10.59
CA ILE A 99 17.74 -9.61 -10.29
C ILE A 99 18.15 -11.01 -10.72
N ARG A 100 19.28 -11.11 -11.41
CA ARG A 100 19.94 -12.39 -11.73
C ARG A 100 21.32 -12.46 -11.08
N ALA A 101 21.55 -13.50 -10.29
CA ALA A 101 22.83 -13.78 -9.61
C ALA A 101 23.27 -15.22 -9.89
N GLY A 102 24.06 -15.41 -10.95
CA GLY A 102 24.39 -16.74 -11.47
C GLY A 102 23.13 -17.43 -12.00
N ALA A 103 22.77 -18.59 -11.43
CA ALA A 103 21.54 -19.31 -11.76
C ALA A 103 20.31 -18.85 -10.94
N LEU A 104 20.48 -17.92 -9.99
CA LEU A 104 19.38 -17.40 -9.17
C LEU A 104 18.68 -16.25 -9.88
N GLN A 105 17.36 -16.20 -9.71
CA GLN A 105 16.50 -15.14 -10.20
C GLN A 105 15.53 -14.72 -9.09
N SER A 106 15.34 -13.41 -8.91
CA SER A 106 14.30 -12.86 -8.02
C SER A 106 12.92 -12.93 -8.68
N PRO A 107 11.84 -12.78 -7.91
CA PRO A 107 10.57 -12.31 -8.47
C PRO A 107 10.76 -10.97 -9.20
N PRO A 108 9.88 -10.62 -10.16
CA PRO A 108 9.87 -9.31 -10.78
C PRO A 108 9.59 -8.19 -9.77
N PHE A 109 10.11 -6.98 -10.04
CA PHE A 109 9.85 -5.78 -9.27
C PHE A 109 9.87 -4.53 -10.16
N ARG A 110 9.10 -3.52 -9.78
CA ARG A 110 9.04 -2.24 -10.48
C ARG A 110 10.08 -1.25 -9.94
N ILE A 111 10.64 -0.44 -10.84
CA ILE A 111 11.27 0.84 -10.49
C ILE A 111 10.44 1.93 -11.15
N ALA A 112 9.81 2.80 -10.37
CA ALA A 112 8.95 3.87 -10.88
C ALA A 112 8.73 4.95 -9.81
N GLN A 113 8.29 6.16 -10.19
CA GLN A 113 7.94 7.19 -9.21
C GLN A 113 6.68 6.82 -8.42
N ASP A 114 5.69 6.22 -9.09
CA ASP A 114 4.35 5.87 -8.58
C ASP A 114 4.31 4.63 -7.63
N ILE A 115 5.44 4.23 -7.05
CA ILE A 115 5.54 2.95 -6.32
C ILE A 115 4.73 2.95 -5.02
N TYR A 116 4.58 4.12 -4.39
CA TYR A 116 3.86 4.27 -3.13
C TYR A 116 2.48 4.92 -3.29
N ASP A 117 2.05 5.20 -4.53
CA ASP A 117 0.75 5.81 -4.80
C ASP A 117 -0.40 4.99 -4.19
N GLY A 118 -1.19 5.62 -3.33
CA GLY A 118 -2.30 5.00 -2.62
C GLY A 118 -1.90 3.94 -1.59
N ALA A 119 -0.60 3.76 -1.30
CA ALA A 119 -0.14 2.77 -0.33
C ALA A 119 -0.59 3.10 1.10
N ALA A 120 -0.64 4.39 1.44
CA ALA A 120 -1.16 4.83 2.73
C ALA A 120 -2.69 4.68 2.82
N ASP A 121 -3.42 5.07 1.76
CA ASP A 121 -4.87 4.92 1.65
C ASP A 121 -5.31 3.45 1.73
N PHE A 122 -4.53 2.53 1.16
CA PHE A 122 -4.84 1.10 1.19
C PHE A 122 -4.97 0.54 2.62
N LEU A 123 -4.22 1.09 3.58
CA LEU A 123 -4.28 0.68 4.99
C LEU A 123 -5.62 1.01 5.65
N LEU A 124 -6.36 2.00 5.14
CA LEU A 124 -7.69 2.38 5.64
C LEU A 124 -8.75 1.31 5.35
N ASN A 125 -8.49 0.39 4.42
CA ASN A 125 -9.36 -0.78 4.20
C ASN A 125 -9.52 -1.59 5.49
N TYR A 126 -8.41 -1.91 6.15
CA TYR A 126 -8.42 -2.66 7.40
C TYR A 126 -9.07 -1.85 8.52
N MET A 127 -8.75 -0.57 8.66
CA MET A 127 -9.36 0.28 9.68
C MET A 127 -10.90 0.28 9.57
N ARG A 128 -11.46 0.39 8.36
CA ARG A 128 -12.90 0.30 8.11
C ARG A 128 -13.49 -1.07 8.44
N GLN A 129 -12.77 -2.16 8.15
CA GLN A 129 -13.19 -3.53 8.49
C GLN A 129 -13.26 -3.74 10.00
N GLN A 130 -12.43 -3.03 10.76
CA GLN A 130 -12.37 -3.10 12.21
C GLN A 130 -13.41 -2.22 12.92
N ARG A 131 -14.22 -1.43 12.21
CA ARG A 131 -15.23 -0.56 12.87
C ARG A 131 -16.24 -1.41 13.67
N CYS A 132 -16.40 -1.04 14.94
CA CYS A 132 -17.38 -1.56 15.88
C CYS A 132 -18.59 -0.60 15.97
N GLY A 133 -19.80 -1.09 16.24
CA GLY A 133 -21.02 -0.31 15.99
C GLY A 133 -21.48 -0.55 14.56
N TYR A 134 -21.52 0.46 13.69
CA TYR A 134 -21.77 0.23 12.27
C TYR A 134 -20.48 -0.20 11.55
N ASN A 135 -20.49 -1.39 10.95
CA ASN A 135 -19.37 -1.93 10.20
C ASN A 135 -19.66 -1.83 8.69
N PRO A 136 -18.96 -0.97 7.93
CA PRO A 136 -19.24 -0.75 6.50
C PRO A 136 -18.90 -1.95 5.63
N TYR A 137 -17.95 -2.79 6.07
CA TYR A 137 -17.56 -3.98 5.33
C TYR A 137 -18.65 -5.06 5.38
N LEU A 138 -19.21 -5.30 6.56
CA LEU A 138 -20.34 -6.22 6.74
C LEU A 138 -21.70 -5.60 6.36
N ARG A 139 -21.77 -4.26 6.27
CA ARG A 139 -22.99 -3.47 6.09
C ARG A 139 -24.06 -3.79 7.14
N ASP A 140 -23.62 -3.99 8.37
CA ASP A 140 -24.43 -4.37 9.51
C ASP A 140 -23.81 -3.81 10.80
N SER A 141 -24.51 -3.95 11.93
CA SER A 141 -24.06 -3.44 13.21
C SER A 141 -23.75 -4.53 14.24
N CYS A 142 -22.67 -4.32 14.99
CA CYS A 142 -22.23 -5.18 16.10
C CYS A 142 -22.17 -4.40 17.41
N HIS A 143 -22.19 -5.13 18.53
CA HIS A 143 -21.97 -4.57 19.88
C HIS A 143 -22.81 -3.32 20.22
N THR A 144 -24.04 -3.24 19.68
CA THR A 144 -24.93 -2.08 19.82
C THR A 144 -25.48 -1.83 21.23
N GLN A 145 -25.11 -2.69 22.19
CA GLN A 145 -25.51 -2.61 23.60
C GLN A 145 -24.32 -2.30 24.53
N ASP A 146 -23.18 -1.93 23.99
CA ASP A 146 -22.07 -1.47 24.83
C ASP A 146 -22.50 -0.26 25.66
N GLY A 147 -22.42 -0.32 26.98
CA GLY A 147 -21.93 -1.38 27.86
C GLY A 147 -22.25 -1.06 29.32
N PHE A 148 -21.60 -1.73 30.27
CA PHE A 148 -21.80 -1.47 31.70
C PHE A 148 -20.48 -1.14 32.42
N ILE A 149 -20.52 -0.13 33.28
CA ILE A 149 -19.34 0.38 33.99
C ILE A 149 -18.80 -0.67 34.98
N VAL A 150 -17.48 -0.81 35.04
CA VAL A 150 -16.77 -1.58 36.07
C VAL A 150 -15.65 -0.78 36.74
N ASP A 151 -15.41 -1.09 38.01
CA ASP A 151 -14.46 -0.49 38.95
C ASP A 151 -14.66 1.02 39.23
N HIS A 152 -15.80 1.61 38.86
CA HIS A 152 -16.13 2.99 39.24
C HIS A 152 -16.72 3.03 40.67
N PRO A 153 -16.25 3.93 41.55
CA PRO A 153 -16.66 3.94 42.96
C PRO A 153 -18.17 4.10 43.21
N GLU A 154 -18.87 4.84 42.33
CA GLU A 154 -20.30 5.17 42.50
C GLU A 154 -21.22 4.64 41.39
N LEU A 155 -20.64 4.22 40.26
CA LEU A 155 -21.40 3.93 39.03
C LEU A 155 -21.25 2.47 38.59
N GLU A 156 -20.64 1.63 39.44
CA GLU A 156 -20.49 0.20 39.21
C GLU A 156 -21.78 -0.44 38.70
N GLY A 157 -21.68 -1.10 37.55
CA GLY A 157 -22.76 -1.81 36.92
C GLY A 157 -23.86 -0.95 36.28
N GLN A 158 -23.73 0.38 36.25
CA GLN A 158 -24.66 1.20 35.47
C GLN A 158 -24.35 1.08 33.97
N HIS A 159 -25.39 1.19 33.15
CA HIS A 159 -25.26 1.23 31.69
C HIS A 159 -24.60 2.55 31.25
N ILE A 160 -23.77 2.48 30.22
CA ILE A 160 -23.13 3.62 29.55
C ILE A 160 -23.03 3.34 28.06
N ASP A 161 -23.49 4.26 27.20
CA ASP A 161 -23.30 4.11 25.75
C ASP A 161 -21.86 4.47 25.35
N VAL A 162 -21.08 3.44 25.00
CA VAL A 162 -19.73 3.57 24.45
C VAL A 162 -19.60 2.85 23.10
N THR A 163 -20.72 2.68 22.40
CA THR A 163 -20.75 2.07 21.05
C THR A 163 -19.92 2.88 20.05
N GLY A 164 -19.20 2.19 19.15
CA GLY A 164 -18.34 2.81 18.14
C GLY A 164 -16.90 2.31 18.23
N GLY A 165 -15.97 3.06 17.63
CA GLY A 165 -14.54 2.75 17.68
C GLY A 165 -14.18 1.52 16.86
N TRP A 166 -13.08 0.88 17.19
CA TRP A 166 -12.58 -0.26 16.44
C TRP A 166 -12.37 -1.48 17.33
N HIS A 167 -12.60 -2.66 16.77
CA HIS A 167 -12.05 -3.91 17.25
C HIS A 167 -10.52 -3.84 17.16
N ASP A 168 -9.85 -4.12 18.27
CA ASP A 168 -8.42 -3.81 18.44
C ASP A 168 -7.51 -4.63 17.53
N ALA A 169 -7.85 -5.90 17.40
CA ALA A 169 -7.22 -6.82 16.49
C ALA A 169 -8.30 -7.77 15.95
N SER A 170 -8.05 -9.07 15.90
CA SER A 170 -9.06 -10.00 15.40
C SER A 170 -10.03 -10.52 16.47
N ASP A 171 -9.79 -10.17 17.72
CA ASP A 171 -10.79 -10.17 18.78
C ASP A 171 -11.69 -8.92 18.73
N TYR A 172 -12.72 -8.86 19.56
CA TYR A 172 -13.64 -7.71 19.61
C TYR A 172 -13.41 -6.80 20.80
N LEU A 173 -12.25 -6.92 21.45
CA LEU A 173 -11.85 -6.02 22.51
C LEU A 173 -11.55 -4.64 21.93
N GLN A 174 -11.70 -3.61 22.76
CA GLN A 174 -11.45 -2.23 22.36
C GLN A 174 -10.70 -1.53 23.48
N TYR A 175 -9.56 -0.92 23.17
CA TYR A 175 -8.73 -0.24 24.15
C TYR A 175 -8.47 1.20 23.73
N VAL A 176 -8.50 2.09 24.71
CA VAL A 176 -8.13 3.48 24.50
C VAL A 176 -6.64 3.60 24.22
N THR A 177 -5.81 2.79 24.86
CA THR A 177 -4.35 2.76 24.65
C THR A 177 -4.00 2.71 23.16
N THR A 178 -4.55 1.76 22.42
CA THR A 178 -4.31 1.56 20.98
C THR A 178 -5.17 2.47 20.10
N SER A 179 -6.46 2.64 20.40
CA SER A 179 -7.36 3.46 19.57
C SER A 179 -7.00 4.95 19.58
N ALA A 180 -6.56 5.49 20.72
CA ALA A 180 -6.11 6.87 20.79
C ALA A 180 -4.78 7.08 20.06
N ASN A 181 -3.85 6.13 20.14
CA ASN A 181 -2.62 6.17 19.35
C ASN A 181 -2.91 6.05 17.84
N ALA A 182 -3.75 5.09 17.42
CA ALA A 182 -4.15 4.93 16.02
C ALA A 182 -4.82 6.20 15.47
N THR A 183 -5.73 6.79 16.23
CA THR A 183 -6.36 8.09 15.90
C THR A 183 -5.31 9.18 15.73
N TYR A 184 -4.39 9.32 16.69
CA TYR A 184 -3.33 10.33 16.61
C TYR A 184 -2.41 10.11 15.40
N GLN A 185 -1.98 8.88 15.13
CA GLN A 185 -1.09 8.55 14.01
C GLN A 185 -1.73 8.86 12.65
N MET A 186 -3.02 8.54 12.47
CA MET A 186 -3.75 8.90 11.23
C MET A 186 -3.88 10.41 11.06
N LEU A 187 -4.24 11.13 12.13
CA LEU A 187 -4.27 12.61 12.11
C LEU A 187 -2.89 13.20 11.81
N PHE A 188 -1.83 12.64 12.41
CA PHE A 188 -0.46 13.07 12.19
C PHE A 188 -0.02 12.82 10.73
N ALA A 189 -0.33 11.64 10.18
CA ALA A 189 -0.07 11.30 8.79
C ALA A 189 -0.71 12.31 7.83
N TYR A 190 -2.00 12.63 8.03
CA TYR A 190 -2.68 13.66 7.24
C TYR A 190 -2.10 15.06 7.43
N GLN A 191 -1.76 15.45 8.67
CA GLN A 191 -1.14 16.76 8.93
C GLN A 191 0.19 16.92 8.20
N GLN A 192 1.00 15.86 8.12
CA GLN A 192 2.28 15.91 7.44
C GLN A 192 2.12 15.81 5.92
N ASN A 193 1.28 14.90 5.43
CA ASN A 193 1.23 14.53 4.00
C ASN A 193 -0.23 14.48 3.47
N PRO A 194 -0.98 15.60 3.41
CA PRO A 194 -2.42 15.58 3.11
C PRO A 194 -2.77 15.13 1.69
N GLN A 195 -1.83 15.21 0.75
CA GLN A 195 -2.07 14.83 -0.66
C GLN A 195 -2.04 13.31 -0.90
N ALA A 196 -1.56 12.52 0.06
CA ALA A 196 -1.50 11.06 -0.02
C ALA A 196 -2.85 10.38 0.30
N PHE A 197 -3.88 11.16 0.63
CA PHE A 197 -5.17 10.64 1.09
C PHE A 197 -6.30 11.19 0.22
N GLY A 198 -7.03 10.29 -0.43
CA GLY A 198 -8.18 10.63 -1.27
C GLY A 198 -9.48 10.82 -0.48
N ASP A 199 -10.55 11.10 -1.22
CA ASP A 199 -11.95 11.18 -0.76
C ASP A 199 -12.75 10.22 -1.66
N TYR A 200 -12.81 8.96 -1.26
CA TYR A 200 -13.47 7.88 -2.00
C TYR A 200 -14.62 7.25 -1.22
N TYR A 201 -14.70 7.49 0.09
CA TYR A 201 -15.70 6.94 0.98
C TYR A 201 -16.44 8.05 1.74
N ASP A 202 -17.67 7.76 2.15
CA ASP A 202 -18.43 8.66 3.00
C ASP A 202 -18.07 8.46 4.48
N ALA A 203 -18.66 9.27 5.36
CA ALA A 203 -18.37 9.22 6.79
C ALA A 203 -18.76 7.86 7.42
N ALA A 204 -19.69 7.12 6.81
CA ALA A 204 -20.08 5.78 7.25
C ALA A 204 -19.10 4.70 6.76
N GLY A 205 -18.13 5.06 5.91
CA GLY A 205 -17.16 4.15 5.30
C GLY A 205 -17.72 3.42 4.08
N LEU A 206 -18.80 3.91 3.47
CA LEU A 206 -19.37 3.36 2.23
C LEU A 206 -18.80 4.07 1.00
N PRO A 207 -18.72 3.41 -0.17
CA PRO A 207 -18.18 4.05 -1.38
C PRO A 207 -18.96 5.30 -1.80
N GLY A 208 -18.25 6.40 -2.03
CA GLY A 208 -18.78 7.68 -2.50
C GLY A 208 -18.17 8.86 -1.72
N PRO A 209 -17.67 9.90 -2.39
CA PRO A 209 -17.01 11.01 -1.71
C PRO A 209 -17.98 11.85 -0.87
N ASN A 210 -17.48 12.47 0.19
CA ASN A 210 -18.25 13.40 1.03
C ASN A 210 -17.61 14.80 1.19
N GLY A 211 -16.47 15.05 0.55
CA GLY A 211 -15.70 16.29 0.65
C GLY A 211 -14.73 16.35 1.84
N ILE A 212 -14.47 15.21 2.49
CA ILE A 212 -13.53 15.04 3.59
C ILE A 212 -12.58 13.89 3.21
N PRO A 213 -11.25 14.07 3.31
CA PRO A 213 -10.32 12.98 3.07
C PRO A 213 -10.61 11.76 3.94
N ASP A 214 -10.57 10.56 3.37
CA ASP A 214 -11.01 9.31 4.00
C ASP A 214 -10.29 9.06 5.34
N ILE A 215 -9.01 9.41 5.44
CA ILE A 215 -8.24 9.29 6.68
C ILE A 215 -8.76 10.19 7.81
N LEU A 216 -9.31 11.36 7.49
CA LEU A 216 -9.91 12.25 8.47
C LEU A 216 -11.27 11.74 8.93
N ASP A 217 -12.05 11.11 8.04
CA ASP A 217 -13.29 10.43 8.44
C ASP A 217 -13.01 9.23 9.34
N GLU A 218 -11.99 8.44 9.03
CA GLU A 218 -11.56 7.32 9.88
C GLU A 218 -11.03 7.84 11.23
N ALA A 219 -10.18 8.87 11.25
CA ALA A 219 -9.75 9.49 12.51
C ALA A 219 -10.92 10.09 13.32
N LYS A 220 -11.92 10.68 12.65
CA LYS A 220 -13.13 11.20 13.26
C LYS A 220 -13.95 10.08 13.92
N TRP A 221 -14.02 8.90 13.31
CA TRP A 221 -14.63 7.71 13.92
C TRP A 221 -13.99 7.36 15.27
N GLY A 222 -12.66 7.38 15.33
CA GLY A 222 -11.90 7.21 16.57
C GLY A 222 -12.19 8.29 17.61
N LEU A 223 -12.18 9.56 17.20
CA LEU A 223 -12.45 10.69 18.09
C LEU A 223 -13.88 10.67 18.64
N ASP A 224 -14.88 10.24 17.86
CA ASP A 224 -16.26 10.08 18.33
C ASP A 224 -16.35 9.03 19.44
N TRP A 225 -15.62 7.91 19.28
CA TRP A 225 -15.56 6.88 20.30
C TRP A 225 -14.81 7.34 21.56
N LEU A 226 -13.68 8.02 21.40
CA LEU A 226 -12.96 8.61 22.54
C LEU A 226 -13.82 9.65 23.29
N ASP A 227 -14.61 10.45 22.58
CA ASP A 227 -15.54 11.42 23.19
C ASP A 227 -16.61 10.74 24.07
N LYS A 228 -17.08 9.55 23.67
CA LYS A 228 -17.96 8.69 24.49
C LYS A 228 -17.24 8.03 25.65
N MET A 229 -15.98 7.60 25.46
CA MET A 229 -15.15 6.99 26.51
C MET A 229 -14.60 8.02 27.53
N ASN A 230 -14.76 9.32 27.26
CA ASN A 230 -14.56 10.40 28.22
C ASN A 230 -15.80 11.31 28.32
N PRO A 231 -16.93 10.88 28.90
CA PRO A 231 -18.20 11.62 28.80
C PRO A 231 -18.23 12.91 29.64
N SER A 232 -17.40 13.03 30.67
CA SER A 232 -17.26 14.24 31.48
C SER A 232 -15.88 14.32 32.14
N TYR A 233 -15.52 15.49 32.70
CA TYR A 233 -14.30 15.68 33.48
C TYR A 233 -14.11 14.57 34.53
N GLY A 234 -12.93 13.95 34.54
CA GLY A 234 -12.56 12.88 35.48
C GLY A 234 -13.26 11.53 35.27
N MET A 235 -14.17 11.42 34.28
CA MET A 235 -14.79 10.17 33.88
C MET A 235 -14.10 9.66 32.62
N LEU A 236 -13.10 8.78 32.77
CA LEU A 236 -12.36 8.19 31.67
C LEU A 236 -12.45 6.67 31.76
N PHE A 237 -12.61 6.01 30.62
CA PHE A 237 -12.54 4.56 30.50
C PHE A 237 -11.30 4.15 29.72
N ASN A 238 -10.78 2.94 29.98
CA ASN A 238 -9.59 2.40 29.34
C ASN A 238 -9.90 1.30 28.31
N GLN A 239 -10.99 0.55 28.53
CA GLN A 239 -11.25 -0.70 27.80
C GLN A 239 -12.74 -1.06 27.80
N ILE A 240 -13.17 -1.69 26.70
CA ILE A 240 -14.45 -2.42 26.60
C ILE A 240 -14.14 -3.92 26.49
N ALA A 241 -14.94 -4.75 27.17
CA ALA A 241 -14.81 -6.20 27.23
C ALA A 241 -13.50 -6.68 27.88
N ASP A 242 -13.30 -8.00 27.97
CA ASP A 242 -12.08 -8.66 28.46
C ASP A 242 -11.92 -10.02 27.75
N ASP A 243 -10.84 -10.76 28.03
CA ASP A 243 -10.47 -12.03 27.37
C ASP A 243 -11.53 -13.16 27.44
N ARG A 244 -12.69 -12.93 28.10
CA ARG A 244 -13.90 -13.73 27.84
C ARG A 244 -14.36 -13.65 26.38
N ASP A 245 -13.99 -12.60 25.65
CA ASP A 245 -14.24 -12.41 24.22
C ASP A 245 -13.64 -13.53 23.36
N HIS A 246 -12.57 -14.18 23.81
CA HIS A 246 -11.85 -15.20 23.05
C HIS A 246 -12.59 -16.56 22.97
N LEU A 247 -13.92 -16.55 23.15
CA LEU A 247 -14.81 -17.70 23.02
C LEU A 247 -15.10 -18.03 21.54
N GLY A 248 -14.06 -18.48 20.83
CA GLY A 248 -14.16 -19.01 19.47
C GLY A 248 -14.35 -17.95 18.38
N PHE A 249 -14.05 -18.36 17.16
CA PHE A 249 -14.20 -17.51 15.98
C PHE A 249 -15.67 -17.34 15.60
N ARG A 250 -16.08 -16.09 15.41
CA ARG A 250 -17.43 -15.66 15.00
C ARG A 250 -17.30 -14.33 14.27
N LEU A 251 -18.32 -13.84 13.57
CA LEU A 251 -18.34 -12.43 13.12
C LEU A 251 -18.73 -11.53 14.28
N PRO A 252 -18.37 -10.22 14.28
CA PRO A 252 -18.76 -9.32 15.36
C PRO A 252 -20.28 -9.13 15.45
N THR A 253 -20.99 -9.22 14.32
CA THR A 253 -22.45 -9.18 14.25
C THR A 253 -23.12 -10.44 14.82
N LEU A 254 -22.35 -11.51 15.01
CA LEU A 254 -22.78 -12.79 15.57
C LEU A 254 -22.19 -13.02 16.96
N ASP A 255 -21.56 -12.01 17.56
CA ASP A 255 -20.98 -12.12 18.88
C ASP A 255 -22.08 -12.26 19.94
N SER A 256 -22.03 -13.39 20.66
CA SER A 256 -22.98 -13.75 21.71
C SER A 256 -22.31 -13.99 23.06
N VAL A 257 -21.09 -13.48 23.27
CA VAL A 257 -20.39 -13.64 24.56
C VAL A 257 -21.15 -12.90 25.66
N ASP A 258 -21.53 -13.64 26.71
CA ASP A 258 -22.24 -13.09 27.87
C ASP A 258 -21.26 -12.77 29.01
N TYR A 259 -21.25 -11.49 29.41
CA TYR A 259 -20.42 -10.97 30.49
C TYR A 259 -21.15 -10.94 31.85
N GLY A 260 -22.40 -11.46 31.90
CA GLY A 260 -23.30 -11.47 33.06
C GLY A 260 -24.44 -10.45 32.95
N LYS A 261 -24.59 -9.78 31.80
CA LYS A 261 -25.59 -8.73 31.54
C LYS A 261 -26.16 -8.80 30.12
N GLY A 262 -26.35 -10.00 29.60
CA GLY A 262 -26.82 -10.17 28.23
C GLY A 262 -25.72 -9.78 27.24
N LEU A 263 -26.03 -8.90 26.29
CA LEU A 263 -25.07 -8.46 25.26
C LEU A 263 -24.28 -7.20 25.66
N GLU A 264 -24.53 -6.62 26.84
CA GLU A 264 -23.70 -5.53 27.35
C GLU A 264 -22.30 -6.04 27.72
N ARG A 265 -21.27 -5.28 27.37
CA ARG A 265 -19.87 -5.60 27.67
C ARG A 265 -19.32 -4.71 28.80
N PRO A 266 -18.41 -5.20 29.65
CA PRO A 266 -17.85 -4.41 30.75
C PRO A 266 -16.99 -3.26 30.21
N VAL A 267 -17.09 -2.08 30.84
CA VAL A 267 -16.36 -0.87 30.45
C VAL A 267 -15.51 -0.42 31.64
N TYR A 268 -14.20 -0.59 31.53
CA TYR A 268 -13.25 -0.44 32.63
C TYR A 268 -12.90 1.02 32.88
N PHE A 269 -13.26 1.51 34.06
CA PHE A 269 -12.93 2.86 34.50
C PHE A 269 -11.42 3.02 34.74
N VAL A 270 -10.86 4.19 34.43
CA VAL A 270 -9.46 4.54 34.71
C VAL A 270 -9.30 4.83 36.20
N THR A 271 -8.95 3.79 36.95
CA THR A 271 -8.84 3.86 38.43
C THR A 271 -7.48 4.30 38.96
N GLY A 272 -6.43 4.16 38.15
CA GLY A 272 -5.03 4.27 38.61
C GLY A 272 -4.56 3.10 39.49
N GLN A 273 -5.37 2.04 39.63
CA GLN A 273 -5.07 0.88 40.49
C GLN A 273 -5.18 -0.45 39.71
N PRO A 274 -4.60 -1.56 40.23
CA PRO A 274 -4.70 -2.87 39.58
C PRO A 274 -6.15 -3.38 39.38
N GLN A 275 -6.51 -3.71 38.14
CA GLN A 275 -7.85 -4.13 37.70
C GLN A 275 -7.88 -5.56 37.14
N GLY A 276 -9.05 -6.18 37.23
CA GLY A 276 -9.34 -7.54 36.76
C GLY A 276 -10.48 -8.17 37.56
N LEU A 277 -11.49 -8.69 36.86
CA LEU A 277 -12.76 -9.13 37.47
C LEU A 277 -12.73 -10.55 38.05
N ALA A 278 -11.64 -11.30 37.86
CA ALA A 278 -11.51 -12.67 38.31
C ALA A 278 -10.10 -12.96 38.89
N LYS A 279 -9.50 -14.07 38.48
CA LYS A 279 -8.22 -14.56 39.03
C LYS A 279 -7.05 -13.66 38.63
N TYR A 280 -7.03 -13.23 37.39
CA TYR A 280 -5.94 -12.43 36.85
C TYR A 280 -6.25 -10.94 37.01
N LYS A 281 -5.20 -10.18 37.29
CA LYS A 281 -5.23 -8.72 37.42
C LYS A 281 -4.02 -8.14 36.70
N ASN A 282 -4.20 -6.94 36.17
CA ASN A 282 -3.10 -6.16 35.64
C ASN A 282 -2.25 -5.54 36.76
N ARG A 283 -1.31 -4.66 36.40
CA ARG A 283 -0.37 -4.00 37.30
C ARG A 283 -0.35 -2.48 37.07
N THR A 284 -1.52 -1.91 36.80
CA THR A 284 -1.73 -0.45 36.71
C THR A 284 -1.13 0.26 37.92
N THR A 285 -0.47 1.40 37.68
CA THR A 285 0.20 2.22 38.71
C THR A 285 -0.25 3.68 38.73
N GLY A 286 -1.03 4.12 37.75
CA GLY A 286 -1.55 5.48 37.68
C GLY A 286 -2.45 5.69 36.47
N VAL A 287 -2.75 6.95 36.15
CA VAL A 287 -3.73 7.32 35.12
C VAL A 287 -3.11 7.99 33.89
N SER A 288 -1.83 8.35 33.96
CA SER A 288 -1.19 9.25 32.99
C SER A 288 -1.20 8.72 31.57
N SER A 289 -0.82 7.46 31.34
CA SER A 289 -0.68 6.94 29.97
C SER A 289 -1.97 7.06 29.16
N THR A 290 -3.09 6.56 29.69
CA THR A 290 -4.41 6.68 29.04
C THR A 290 -4.89 8.12 28.94
N ALA A 291 -4.80 8.90 30.03
CA ALA A 291 -5.34 10.26 30.05
C ALA A 291 -4.57 11.23 29.13
N ALA A 292 -3.26 11.06 29.00
CA ALA A 292 -2.43 11.85 28.10
C ALA A 292 -2.64 11.46 26.62
N LYS A 293 -2.90 10.18 26.31
CA LYS A 293 -3.33 9.76 24.96
C LYS A 293 -4.66 10.38 24.53
N TYR A 294 -5.63 10.50 25.43
CA TYR A 294 -6.84 11.30 25.14
C TYR A 294 -6.49 12.75 24.80
N ALA A 295 -5.62 13.37 25.62
CA ALA A 295 -5.26 14.77 25.45
C ALA A 295 -4.60 15.04 24.09
N SER A 296 -3.62 14.22 23.69
CA SER A 296 -2.94 14.38 22.40
C SER A 296 -3.89 14.17 21.21
N ALA A 297 -4.70 13.09 21.23
CA ALA A 297 -5.65 12.78 20.16
C ALA A 297 -6.71 13.87 20.01
N PHE A 298 -7.33 14.30 21.11
CA PHE A 298 -8.32 15.39 21.09
C PHE A 298 -7.73 16.72 20.64
N ALA A 299 -6.51 17.07 21.08
CA ALA A 299 -5.88 18.32 20.73
C ALA A 299 -5.55 18.41 19.23
N LEU A 300 -5.00 17.34 18.63
CA LEU A 300 -4.74 17.30 17.19
C LEU A 300 -6.02 17.19 16.37
N GLY A 301 -6.99 16.38 16.82
CA GLY A 301 -8.29 16.25 16.18
C GLY A 301 -9.04 17.58 16.10
N ALA A 302 -9.01 18.37 17.19
CA ALA A 302 -9.63 19.69 17.23
C ALA A 302 -9.02 20.68 16.23
N GLU A 303 -7.73 20.54 15.94
CA GLU A 303 -7.01 21.36 14.95
C GLU A 303 -7.45 21.01 13.53
N LEU A 304 -7.38 19.73 13.15
CA LEU A 304 -7.54 19.30 11.76
C LEU A 304 -9.00 19.23 11.29
N LEU A 305 -9.95 19.01 12.20
CA LEU A 305 -11.35 18.83 11.84
C LEU A 305 -12.19 20.11 11.98
N LYS A 306 -11.58 21.24 12.35
CA LYS A 306 -12.30 22.48 12.70
C LYS A 306 -13.17 23.02 11.57
N ASP A 307 -12.70 22.92 10.33
CA ASP A 307 -13.41 23.44 9.16
C ASP A 307 -14.64 22.59 8.80
N HIS A 308 -14.65 21.31 9.22
CA HIS A 308 -15.74 20.37 8.97
C HIS A 308 -16.70 20.25 10.18
N TYR A 309 -16.17 20.28 11.40
CA TYR A 309 -16.89 19.97 12.65
C TYR A 309 -16.59 20.96 13.79
N PRO A 310 -16.84 22.27 13.64
CA PRO A 310 -16.37 23.28 14.59
C PRO A 310 -16.86 23.09 16.04
N GLN A 311 -18.14 22.76 16.24
CA GLN A 311 -18.71 22.54 17.58
C GLN A 311 -18.15 21.29 18.27
N PHE A 312 -17.84 20.25 17.47
CA PHE A 312 -17.18 19.06 17.97
C PHE A 312 -15.76 19.40 18.43
N CYS A 313 -15.00 20.11 17.58
CA CYS A 313 -13.63 20.53 17.87
C CYS A 313 -13.53 21.42 19.12
N GLU A 314 -14.46 22.36 19.32
CA GLU A 314 -14.52 23.16 20.56
C GLU A 314 -14.68 22.28 21.81
N ARG A 315 -15.56 21.27 21.74
CA ARG A 315 -15.80 20.34 22.84
C ARG A 315 -14.57 19.47 23.12
N ILE A 316 -14.02 18.81 22.11
CA ILE A 316 -12.89 17.89 22.32
C ILE A 316 -11.62 18.65 22.71
N PHE A 317 -11.43 19.89 22.26
CA PHE A 317 -10.30 20.70 22.73
C PHE A 317 -10.40 21.04 24.22
N ALA A 318 -11.59 21.37 24.71
CA ALA A 318 -11.81 21.55 26.14
C ALA A 318 -11.50 20.26 26.91
N LYS A 319 -11.95 19.10 26.40
CA LYS A 319 -11.62 17.79 26.96
C LYS A 319 -10.12 17.52 26.94
N ALA A 320 -9.39 17.93 25.90
CA ALA A 320 -7.94 17.73 25.82
C ALA A 320 -7.18 18.41 26.98
N LEU A 321 -7.60 19.62 27.35
CA LEU A 321 -7.04 20.34 28.50
C LEU A 321 -7.40 19.65 29.82
N GLU A 322 -8.64 19.19 29.93
CA GLU A 322 -9.17 18.48 31.09
C GLU A 322 -8.48 17.14 31.34
N THR A 323 -8.32 16.31 30.30
CA THR A 323 -7.67 15.01 30.39
C THR A 323 -6.17 15.14 30.64
N TYR A 324 -5.50 16.16 30.10
CA TYR A 324 -4.11 16.44 30.44
C TYR A 324 -3.93 16.91 31.89
N ALA A 325 -4.89 17.69 32.42
CA ALA A 325 -4.90 18.03 33.84
C ALA A 325 -5.11 16.79 34.71
N PHE A 326 -6.03 15.90 34.32
CA PHE A 326 -6.27 14.61 34.99
C PHE A 326 -5.04 13.67 34.91
N ALA A 327 -4.32 13.64 33.79
CA ALA A 327 -3.11 12.84 33.62
C ALA A 327 -2.03 13.14 34.66
N LYS A 328 -2.03 14.36 35.21
CA LYS A 328 -1.09 14.81 36.24
C LYS A 328 -1.51 14.49 37.68
N THR A 329 -2.71 13.96 37.91
CA THR A 329 -3.22 13.73 39.28
C THR A 329 -2.65 12.46 39.93
N ASP A 330 -2.34 11.45 39.12
CA ASP A 330 -1.78 10.18 39.60
C ASP A 330 -0.82 9.61 38.54
N LEU A 331 0.48 9.86 38.73
CA LEU A 331 1.51 9.54 37.74
C LEU A 331 1.74 8.04 37.64
N GLY A 332 1.55 7.48 36.44
CA GLY A 332 1.77 6.07 36.18
C GLY A 332 1.02 5.58 34.95
N VAL A 333 1.01 4.26 34.77
CA VAL A 333 0.42 3.59 33.61
C VAL A 333 -0.93 2.98 33.95
N CYS A 334 -1.87 3.04 33.00
CA CYS A 334 -3.15 2.35 33.06
C CYS A 334 -3.18 1.20 32.05
N GLN A 335 -2.89 0.00 32.54
CA GLN A 335 -2.84 -1.23 31.73
C GLN A 335 -4.24 -1.76 31.42
N THR A 336 -4.36 -2.57 30.36
CA THR A 336 -5.62 -3.25 30.06
C THR A 336 -5.91 -4.32 31.12
N ALA A 337 -7.19 -4.59 31.36
CA ALA A 337 -7.67 -5.54 32.37
C ALA A 337 -7.86 -6.94 31.76
N SER A 338 -7.60 -7.95 32.60
CA SER A 338 -7.75 -9.37 32.26
C SER A 338 -8.74 -10.07 33.20
N ASN A 339 -9.13 -11.29 32.84
CA ASN A 339 -10.13 -12.11 33.51
C ASN A 339 -9.70 -13.58 33.60
N ARG A 340 -9.69 -14.32 32.48
CA ARG A 340 -9.43 -15.78 32.43
C ARG A 340 -7.98 -16.11 32.08
N ALA A 341 -7.29 -15.23 31.37
CA ALA A 341 -5.90 -15.37 30.96
C ALA A 341 -4.97 -14.41 31.72
N PRO A 342 -3.68 -14.74 31.87
CA PRO A 342 -2.68 -13.83 32.44
C PRO A 342 -2.20 -12.74 31.47
N TYR A 343 -2.73 -12.70 30.24
CA TYR A 343 -2.30 -11.78 29.19
C TYR A 343 -3.11 -10.48 29.24
N PHE A 344 -2.41 -9.36 29.07
CA PHE A 344 -2.95 -8.00 28.94
C PHE A 344 -1.87 -7.13 28.30
N TYR A 345 -2.19 -5.88 27.97
CA TYR A 345 -1.22 -4.89 27.50
C TYR A 345 -0.45 -4.35 28.70
N GLU A 346 0.82 -4.72 28.77
CA GLU A 346 1.67 -4.57 29.94
C GLU A 346 2.41 -3.23 29.98
N GLU A 347 1.83 -2.19 29.38
CA GLU A 347 2.36 -0.83 29.29
C GLU A 347 2.99 -0.40 30.62
N ASP A 348 4.23 0.08 30.55
CA ASP A 348 5.12 0.38 31.68
C ASP A 348 5.81 1.74 31.47
N ASN A 349 5.39 2.48 30.43
CA ASN A 349 5.80 3.84 30.11
C ASN A 349 4.58 4.76 29.99
N TYR A 350 4.71 6.00 30.45
CA TYR A 350 3.72 7.06 30.29
C TYR A 350 4.37 8.40 29.94
N ILE A 351 5.71 8.42 29.83
CA ILE A 351 6.50 9.64 29.70
C ILE A 351 6.36 10.23 28.31
N ASP A 352 6.44 9.37 27.29
CA ASP A 352 6.12 9.66 25.90
C ASP A 352 4.70 10.22 25.72
N ASP A 353 3.70 9.65 26.39
CA ASP A 353 2.33 10.15 26.32
C ASP A 353 2.20 11.57 26.89
N MET A 354 2.80 11.79 28.07
CA MET A 354 2.80 13.08 28.74
C MET A 354 3.54 14.14 27.93
N GLU A 355 4.66 13.76 27.31
CA GLU A 355 5.41 14.61 26.39
C GLU A 355 4.56 15.00 25.18
N LEU A 356 3.98 14.01 24.49
CA LEU A 356 3.18 14.22 23.29
C LEU A 356 1.97 15.11 23.57
N ALA A 357 1.24 14.85 24.66
CA ALA A 357 0.11 15.67 25.07
C ALA A 357 0.53 17.13 25.33
N ALA A 358 1.60 17.36 26.09
CA ALA A 358 2.10 18.69 26.37
C ALA A 358 2.55 19.42 25.10
N ALA A 359 3.29 18.73 24.23
CA ALA A 359 3.79 19.29 22.97
C ALA A 359 2.65 19.64 22.00
N GLN A 360 1.64 18.77 21.87
CA GLN A 360 0.50 19.02 21.00
C GLN A 360 -0.40 20.15 21.54
N LEU A 361 -0.65 20.19 22.85
CA LEU A 361 -1.38 21.29 23.47
C LEU A 361 -0.63 22.63 23.37
N PHE A 362 0.70 22.62 23.44
CA PHE A 362 1.52 23.80 23.18
C PHE A 362 1.32 24.32 21.75
N ARG A 363 1.35 23.45 20.73
CA ARG A 363 1.15 23.87 19.34
C ARG A 363 -0.19 24.57 19.11
N HIS A 364 -1.23 24.15 19.82
CA HIS A 364 -2.55 24.77 19.72
C HIS A 364 -2.64 26.09 20.51
N SER A 365 -2.14 26.12 21.75
CA SER A 365 -2.35 27.24 22.69
C SER A 365 -1.24 28.30 22.67
N ASN A 366 -0.05 27.94 22.21
CA ASN A 366 1.20 28.68 22.36
C ASN A 366 1.59 29.02 23.82
N ASP A 367 1.09 28.29 24.82
CA ASP A 367 1.46 28.51 26.23
C ASP A 367 2.87 27.97 26.54
N PRO A 368 3.86 28.84 26.83
CA PRO A 368 5.24 28.42 27.11
C PRO A 368 5.37 27.45 28.31
N ALA A 369 4.40 27.40 29.22
CA ALA A 369 4.40 26.43 30.31
C ALA A 369 4.27 24.99 29.78
N LEU A 370 3.44 24.77 28.76
CA LEU A 370 3.27 23.46 28.14
C LEU A 370 4.52 23.02 27.38
N LEU A 371 5.20 23.92 26.66
CA LEU A 371 6.48 23.60 26.03
C LEU A 371 7.54 23.19 27.08
N LYS A 372 7.55 23.87 28.23
CA LYS A 372 8.45 23.51 29.33
C LYS A 372 8.10 22.13 29.92
N GLU A 373 6.82 21.81 30.06
CA GLU A 373 6.37 20.47 30.48
C GLU A 373 6.77 19.40 29.46
N ALA A 374 6.55 19.64 28.16
CA ALA A 374 6.97 18.72 27.09
C ALA A 374 8.49 18.45 27.13
N ILE A 375 9.30 19.50 27.25
CA ILE A 375 10.76 19.37 27.38
C ILE A 375 11.13 18.55 28.63
N TYR A 376 10.46 18.78 29.75
CA TYR A 376 10.71 18.04 30.98
C TYR A 376 10.41 16.55 30.81
N TRP A 377 9.25 16.20 30.27
CA TRP A 377 8.87 14.80 30.06
C TRP A 377 9.83 14.10 29.10
N GLY A 378 10.13 14.70 27.95
CA GLY A 378 11.05 14.06 26.99
C GLY A 378 12.48 13.90 27.49
N GLN A 379 12.94 14.74 28.43
CA GLN A 379 14.24 14.54 29.09
C GLN A 379 14.28 13.31 30.01
N LEU A 380 13.13 12.78 30.44
CA LEU A 380 13.04 11.56 31.23
C LEU A 380 13.11 10.29 30.35
N GLU A 381 12.84 10.41 29.04
CA GLU A 381 12.98 9.32 28.06
C GLU A 381 13.87 9.73 26.87
N PRO A 382 15.21 9.79 27.06
CA PRO A 382 16.14 10.12 25.97
C PRO A 382 16.14 9.14 24.78
N ALA A 383 15.58 7.95 24.95
CA ALA A 383 15.42 6.96 23.90
C ALA A 383 14.24 6.03 24.25
N THR A 384 13.42 5.70 23.26
CA THR A 384 12.29 4.78 23.43
C THR A 384 12.80 3.41 23.92
N PRO A 385 12.32 2.89 25.07
CA PRO A 385 13.00 1.80 25.78
C PRO A 385 13.19 0.49 25.00
N TRP A 386 12.24 0.13 24.14
CA TRP A 386 12.36 -1.10 23.34
C TRP A 386 13.51 -1.01 22.32
N MET A 387 13.86 0.20 21.83
CA MET A 387 14.91 0.36 20.81
C MET A 387 16.29 -0.01 21.37
N ILE A 388 16.51 0.24 22.66
CA ILE A 388 17.78 0.02 23.38
C ILE A 388 17.80 -1.30 24.19
N THR A 389 16.75 -2.12 24.10
CA THR A 389 16.65 -3.42 24.80
C THR A 389 16.38 -4.55 23.81
N ASP A 390 16.60 -5.81 24.23
CA ASP A 390 16.43 -6.99 23.36
C ASP A 390 15.18 -7.82 23.68
N THR A 391 14.48 -7.48 24.77
CA THR A 391 13.29 -8.19 25.23
C THR A 391 12.29 -7.21 25.82
N ALA A 392 11.00 -7.47 25.62
CA ALA A 392 9.93 -6.76 26.31
C ALA A 392 8.79 -7.73 26.59
N ARG A 393 7.93 -7.34 27.54
CA ARG A 393 6.60 -7.94 27.70
C ARG A 393 5.64 -7.38 26.64
N HIS A 394 4.48 -8.01 26.48
CA HIS A 394 3.50 -7.59 25.47
C HIS A 394 3.06 -6.14 25.72
N TYR A 395 3.22 -5.25 24.72
CA TYR A 395 2.95 -3.81 24.83
C TYR A 395 3.68 -3.06 25.97
N GLN A 396 4.78 -3.59 26.51
CA GLN A 396 5.45 -2.97 27.68
C GLN A 396 5.88 -1.52 27.46
N TRP A 397 6.38 -1.21 26.27
CA TRP A 397 6.93 0.11 25.93
C TRP A 397 6.11 0.74 24.80
N TYR A 398 4.81 0.85 25.05
CA TYR A 398 3.85 1.44 24.14
C TYR A 398 3.56 2.90 24.54
N PRO A 399 3.28 3.82 23.59
CA PRO A 399 3.35 3.67 22.13
C PRO A 399 4.78 3.39 21.63
N PHE A 400 4.90 2.70 20.48
CA PHE A 400 6.21 2.25 20.01
C PHE A 400 7.10 3.35 19.42
N VAL A 401 6.58 4.57 19.24
CA VAL A 401 7.34 5.75 18.82
C VAL A 401 6.93 6.96 19.65
N ASN A 402 7.92 7.68 20.17
CA ASN A 402 7.68 8.94 20.86
C ASN A 402 7.70 10.12 19.85
N LEU A 403 6.50 10.51 19.38
CA LEU A 403 6.31 11.65 18.48
C LEU A 403 6.47 13.01 19.21
N GLY A 404 6.44 13.03 20.53
CA GLY A 404 6.70 14.21 21.35
C GLY A 404 8.07 14.79 21.05
N HIS A 405 9.09 13.92 20.89
CA HIS A 405 10.45 14.35 20.57
C HIS A 405 10.51 15.18 19.29
N TYR A 406 9.77 14.77 18.26
CA TYR A 406 9.69 15.48 16.99
C TYR A 406 9.03 16.85 17.14
N LEU A 407 7.88 16.91 17.83
CA LEU A 407 7.14 18.16 18.05
C LEU A 407 7.93 19.17 18.89
N VAL A 408 8.63 18.69 19.93
CA VAL A 408 9.52 19.53 20.74
C VAL A 408 10.70 20.03 19.91
N ALA A 409 11.31 19.18 19.09
CA ALA A 409 12.41 19.60 18.21
C ALA A 409 12.00 20.67 17.17
N GLN A 410 10.74 20.67 16.73
CA GLN A 410 10.18 21.71 15.86
C GLN A 410 9.93 23.04 16.60
N SER A 411 9.63 22.97 17.89
CA SER A 411 9.08 24.08 18.67
C SER A 411 10.10 24.77 19.59
N ALA A 412 11.11 24.03 20.05
CA ALA A 412 12.09 24.51 21.00
C ALA A 412 13.14 25.43 20.35
N ASP A 413 13.92 26.12 21.20
CA ASP A 413 15.08 26.89 20.74
C ASP A 413 16.17 25.99 20.13
N SER A 414 17.26 26.58 19.64
CA SER A 414 18.32 25.82 18.96
C SER A 414 18.98 24.75 19.84
N LEU A 415 19.07 24.96 21.15
CA LEU A 415 19.64 24.00 22.09
C LEU A 415 18.67 22.84 22.34
N GLY A 416 17.40 23.15 22.60
CA GLY A 416 16.34 22.16 22.75
C GLY A 416 16.17 21.34 21.47
N ARG A 417 16.09 21.99 20.30
CA ARG A 417 16.05 21.30 19.01
C ARG A 417 17.19 20.30 18.84
N ALA A 418 18.43 20.71 19.12
CA ALA A 418 19.58 19.81 19.02
C ALA A 418 19.51 18.64 20.02
N GLN A 419 19.04 18.88 21.24
CA GLN A 419 18.86 17.83 22.26
C GLN A 419 17.84 16.79 21.80
N PHE A 420 16.67 17.20 21.33
CA PHE A 420 15.60 16.29 20.95
C PHE A 420 15.90 15.53 19.64
N ILE A 421 16.61 16.15 18.68
CA ILE A 421 17.20 15.42 17.55
C ILE A 421 18.18 14.34 18.03
N SER A 422 18.94 14.59 19.10
CA SER A 422 19.86 13.60 19.67
C SER A 422 19.15 12.43 20.36
N PHE A 423 17.92 12.62 20.86
CA PHE A 423 17.11 11.55 21.45
C PHE A 423 16.59 10.60 20.39
N LEU A 424 16.01 11.14 19.30
CA LEU A 424 15.62 10.35 18.13
C LEU A 424 16.80 9.53 17.59
N LYS A 425 17.98 10.14 17.52
CA LYS A 425 19.21 9.48 17.07
C LYS A 425 19.64 8.32 17.97
N GLN A 426 19.52 8.43 19.28
CA GLN A 426 19.99 7.40 20.22
C GLN A 426 19.27 6.07 20.02
N GLY A 427 17.95 6.09 19.85
CA GLY A 427 17.17 4.89 19.54
C GLY A 427 17.55 4.27 18.20
N LEU A 428 17.66 5.09 17.14
CA LEU A 428 18.05 4.64 15.80
C LEU A 428 19.47 4.05 15.77
N GLU A 429 20.41 4.63 16.50
CA GLU A 429 21.75 4.09 16.62
C GLU A 429 21.74 2.70 17.26
N ALA A 430 20.95 2.48 18.31
CA ALA A 430 20.86 1.17 18.95
C ALA A 430 20.30 0.10 18.01
N ILE A 431 19.24 0.43 17.25
CA ILE A 431 18.70 -0.44 16.21
C ILE A 431 19.77 -0.72 15.15
N TYR A 432 20.45 0.31 14.65
CA TYR A 432 21.49 0.16 13.63
C TYR A 432 22.64 -0.74 14.11
N GLN A 433 23.12 -0.54 15.34
CA GLN A 433 24.20 -1.35 15.90
C GLN A 433 23.81 -2.82 16.06
N ARG A 434 22.54 -3.11 16.41
CA ARG A 434 22.01 -4.48 16.48
C ARG A 434 21.86 -5.11 15.09
N GLY A 435 21.47 -4.31 14.09
CA GLY A 435 21.17 -4.75 12.73
C GLY A 435 22.38 -4.90 11.80
N LYS A 436 23.42 -4.07 11.95
CA LYS A 436 24.52 -3.91 10.96
C LYS A 436 25.34 -5.18 10.67
N ALA A 437 25.26 -6.20 11.52
CA ALA A 437 25.96 -7.46 11.36
C ALA A 437 25.12 -8.56 10.70
N ASN A 438 23.82 -8.36 10.52
CA ASN A 438 22.95 -9.30 9.79
C ASN A 438 22.65 -8.80 8.38
N GLY A 439 22.50 -9.74 7.44
CA GLY A 439 22.36 -9.41 6.01
C GLY A 439 21.04 -8.71 5.64
N PHE A 440 20.03 -8.73 6.52
CA PHE A 440 18.78 -7.99 6.35
C PHE A 440 18.87 -6.56 6.91
N LEU A 441 19.95 -6.19 7.60
CA LEU A 441 20.11 -4.89 8.26
C LEU A 441 18.98 -4.56 9.25
N ARG A 442 18.26 -5.58 9.72
CA ARG A 442 17.13 -5.43 10.64
C ARG A 442 17.62 -5.55 12.07
N GLY A 443 17.57 -4.44 12.80
CA GLY A 443 17.94 -4.36 14.22
C GLY A 443 16.75 -4.33 15.17
N VAL A 444 15.53 -4.55 14.70
CA VAL A 444 14.34 -4.61 15.55
C VAL A 444 14.27 -5.99 16.23
N PRO A 445 14.02 -6.08 17.55
CA PRO A 445 13.92 -7.37 18.24
C PRO A 445 12.70 -8.19 17.78
N TYR A 446 12.80 -9.52 17.85
CA TYR A 446 11.69 -10.44 17.50
C TYR A 446 10.75 -10.68 18.68
N ILE A 447 10.20 -9.60 19.24
CA ILE A 447 9.15 -9.68 20.26
C ILE A 447 7.76 -9.56 19.60
N TRP A 448 6.69 -9.92 20.30
CA TRP A 448 5.33 -9.80 19.77
C TRP A 448 5.07 -8.35 19.28
N CYS A 449 4.44 -8.22 18.11
CA CYS A 449 4.22 -6.98 17.36
C CYS A 449 5.51 -6.44 16.70
N SER A 450 6.44 -7.32 16.31
CA SER A 450 7.74 -6.89 15.78
C SER A 450 7.64 -6.09 14.48
N ASN A 451 6.57 -6.23 13.70
CA ASN A 451 6.31 -5.38 12.54
C ASN A 451 5.77 -3.99 12.93
N ASN A 452 4.99 -3.87 14.02
CA ASN A 452 4.59 -2.56 14.57
C ASN A 452 5.83 -1.78 15.03
N LEU A 453 6.82 -2.47 15.62
CA LEU A 453 8.12 -1.89 15.95
C LEU A 453 8.93 -1.46 14.71
N VAL A 454 8.80 -2.20 13.60
CA VAL A 454 9.39 -1.81 12.30
C VAL A 454 8.73 -0.51 11.81
N ALA A 455 7.40 -0.41 11.83
CA ALA A 455 6.67 0.81 11.46
C ALA A 455 7.07 2.02 12.33
N ALA A 456 7.24 1.81 13.64
CA ALA A 456 7.73 2.83 14.56
C ALA A 456 9.17 3.28 14.26
N ALA A 457 10.09 2.34 14.00
CA ALA A 457 11.46 2.66 13.63
C ALA A 457 11.55 3.41 12.29
N LEU A 458 10.72 3.05 11.32
CA LEU A 458 10.61 3.74 10.04
C LEU A 458 10.15 5.19 10.22
N THR A 459 9.09 5.40 10.99
CA THR A 459 8.60 6.74 11.36
C THR A 459 9.70 7.57 12.01
N GLN A 460 10.37 7.03 13.02
CA GLN A 460 11.45 7.74 13.71
C GLN A 460 12.65 8.03 12.80
N ALA A 461 13.05 7.11 11.92
CA ALA A 461 14.12 7.31 10.96
C ALA A 461 13.80 8.45 9.98
N ARG A 462 12.58 8.44 9.44
CA ARG A 462 12.10 9.47 8.51
C ARG A 462 12.07 10.85 9.15
N LEU A 463 11.47 10.98 10.34
CA LEU A 463 11.39 12.23 11.09
C LEU A 463 12.79 12.74 11.51
N TYR A 464 13.67 11.84 11.94
CA TYR A 464 15.06 12.20 12.26
C TYR A 464 15.80 12.76 11.04
N HIS A 465 15.66 12.11 9.88
CA HIS A 465 16.28 12.58 8.65
C HIS A 465 15.74 13.96 8.25
N GLN A 466 14.43 14.16 8.29
CA GLN A 466 13.79 15.46 8.01
C GLN A 466 14.29 16.57 8.94
N LEU A 467 14.45 16.31 10.24
CA LEU A 467 14.89 17.31 11.21
C LEU A 467 16.39 17.66 11.10
N SER A 468 17.22 16.68 10.77
CA SER A 468 18.69 16.76 10.90
C SER A 468 19.45 16.84 9.57
N GLY A 469 18.85 16.37 8.47
CA GLY A 469 19.54 16.12 7.20
C GLY A 469 20.55 14.98 7.25
N ASP A 470 20.66 14.24 8.35
CA ASP A 470 21.64 13.17 8.53
C ASP A 470 21.15 11.88 7.86
N GLY A 471 21.82 11.48 6.78
CA GLY A 471 21.45 10.32 5.97
C GLY A 471 22.03 8.98 6.45
N ARG A 472 22.73 8.91 7.60
CA ARG A 472 23.47 7.69 7.99
C ARG A 472 22.60 6.44 8.16
N TYR A 473 21.30 6.61 8.42
CA TYR A 473 20.37 5.52 8.66
C TYR A 473 19.50 5.19 7.44
N LEU A 474 19.66 5.88 6.31
CA LEU A 474 18.80 5.68 5.13
C LEU A 474 18.84 4.23 4.61
N GLU A 475 19.99 3.56 4.67
CA GLU A 475 20.06 2.14 4.26
C GLU A 475 19.29 1.22 5.22
N MET A 476 19.35 1.49 6.53
CA MET A 476 18.58 0.74 7.52
C MET A 476 17.09 1.00 7.35
N GLU A 477 16.69 2.27 7.15
CA GLU A 477 15.31 2.64 6.86
C GLU A 477 14.79 1.90 5.62
N ALA A 478 15.54 1.93 4.51
CA ALA A 478 15.18 1.19 3.31
C ALA A 478 15.05 -0.32 3.57
N ALA A 479 15.95 -0.92 4.34
CA ALA A 479 15.88 -2.33 4.68
C ALA A 479 14.69 -2.69 5.57
N LEU A 480 14.30 -1.81 6.51
CA LEU A 480 13.13 -1.98 7.35
C LEU A 480 11.83 -1.85 6.56
N ARG A 481 11.77 -0.95 5.59
CA ARG A 481 10.64 -0.82 4.67
C ARG A 481 10.55 -2.05 3.77
N ASP A 482 11.65 -2.41 3.13
CA ASP A 482 11.71 -3.56 2.21
C ASP A 482 11.37 -4.86 2.96
N TRP A 483 11.68 -4.97 4.26
CA TRP A 483 11.27 -6.09 5.12
C TRP A 483 9.75 -6.28 5.16
N LEU A 484 8.98 -5.19 5.28
CA LEU A 484 7.52 -5.23 5.28
C LEU A 484 6.95 -5.67 3.92
N PHE A 485 7.73 -5.55 2.84
CA PHE A 485 7.31 -5.88 1.47
C PHE A 485 8.00 -7.14 0.89
N GLY A 486 8.53 -8.04 1.72
CA GLY A 486 9.07 -9.33 1.27
C GLY A 486 10.59 -9.45 1.22
N CYS A 487 11.35 -8.41 1.57
CA CYS A 487 12.80 -8.50 1.74
C CYS A 487 13.14 -9.06 3.14
N ASN A 488 12.62 -10.24 3.43
CA ASN A 488 12.73 -10.95 4.70
C ASN A 488 12.98 -12.46 4.45
N PRO A 489 13.27 -13.28 5.48
CA PRO A 489 13.58 -14.70 5.29
C PRO A 489 12.52 -15.50 4.53
N TRP A 490 11.24 -15.18 4.74
CA TRP A 490 10.09 -15.88 4.19
C TRP A 490 9.81 -15.48 2.74
N GLY A 491 10.06 -14.21 2.39
CA GLY A 491 9.78 -13.69 1.06
C GLY A 491 8.34 -13.23 0.87
N THR A 492 7.58 -13.09 1.95
CA THR A 492 6.20 -12.60 1.95
C THR A 492 6.14 -11.15 2.42
N SER A 493 5.23 -10.37 1.85
CA SER A 493 4.80 -9.11 2.44
C SER A 493 4.21 -9.34 3.83
N MET A 494 4.28 -8.33 4.68
CA MET A 494 3.73 -8.35 6.03
C MET A 494 2.37 -7.62 6.11
N ILE A 495 1.86 -7.15 4.97
CA ILE A 495 0.59 -6.42 4.85
C ILE A 495 -0.37 -7.29 4.04
N VAL A 496 -1.52 -7.61 4.62
CA VAL A 496 -2.55 -8.47 4.00
C VAL A 496 -3.00 -7.85 2.66
N GLY A 497 -2.92 -8.63 1.58
CA GLY A 497 -3.36 -8.23 0.25
C GLY A 497 -2.52 -7.16 -0.44
N PHE A 498 -1.36 -6.77 0.13
CA PHE A 498 -0.53 -5.69 -0.42
C PHE A 498 0.97 -6.01 -0.45
N PRO A 499 1.67 -5.80 -1.58
CA PRO A 499 1.15 -5.33 -2.87
C PRO A 499 0.35 -6.43 -3.57
N GLU A 500 -0.57 -6.01 -4.43
CA GLU A 500 -1.39 -6.93 -5.21
C GLU A 500 -0.52 -7.88 -6.07
N GLY A 501 -0.84 -9.17 -6.06
CA GLY A 501 -0.13 -10.20 -6.85
C GLY A 501 1.20 -10.67 -6.27
N ALA A 502 1.64 -10.12 -5.13
CA ALA A 502 2.76 -10.65 -4.36
C ALA A 502 2.33 -11.78 -3.41
N ASP A 503 3.32 -12.42 -2.80
CA ASP A 503 3.11 -13.29 -1.64
C ASP A 503 2.79 -12.39 -0.42
N THR A 504 1.61 -12.58 0.18
CA THR A 504 1.06 -11.80 1.30
C THR A 504 0.27 -12.73 2.21
N PRO A 505 0.01 -12.39 3.49
CA PRO A 505 -0.75 -13.26 4.38
C PRO A 505 -2.15 -13.55 3.80
N VAL A 506 -2.48 -14.84 3.64
CA VAL A 506 -3.78 -15.34 3.16
C VAL A 506 -4.57 -16.08 4.24
N ASP A 507 -3.90 -16.47 5.34
CA ASP A 507 -4.52 -17.14 6.49
C ASP A 507 -4.26 -16.39 7.81
N PRO A 508 -4.51 -15.07 7.89
CA PRO A 508 -4.33 -14.31 9.12
C PRO A 508 -5.25 -14.82 10.24
N HIS A 509 -4.80 -14.67 11.49
CA HIS A 509 -5.58 -15.01 12.68
C HIS A 509 -6.81 -14.12 12.79
N SER A 510 -7.88 -14.41 12.05
CA SER A 510 -9.11 -13.63 12.05
C SER A 510 -10.32 -14.49 11.71
N ALA A 511 -11.46 -14.18 12.32
CA ALA A 511 -12.69 -14.87 11.99
C ALA A 511 -13.14 -14.59 10.56
N PHE A 512 -12.89 -13.38 10.07
CA PHE A 512 -13.23 -12.95 8.72
C PHE A 512 -12.63 -13.91 7.69
N THR A 513 -11.33 -14.18 7.80
CA THR A 513 -10.62 -15.10 6.91
C THR A 513 -10.90 -16.56 7.26
N ALA A 514 -10.58 -16.98 8.48
CA ALA A 514 -10.54 -18.39 8.87
C ALA A 514 -11.90 -19.12 8.78
N VAL A 515 -13.00 -18.39 8.98
CA VAL A 515 -14.36 -18.98 8.99
C VAL A 515 -15.18 -18.57 7.78
N TYR A 516 -15.03 -17.34 7.28
CA TYR A 516 -15.91 -16.79 6.24
C TYR A 516 -15.21 -16.54 4.90
N GLY A 517 -13.89 -16.67 4.81
CA GLY A 517 -13.13 -16.41 3.59
C GLY A 517 -13.18 -14.94 3.15
N TYR A 518 -13.46 -14.03 4.08
CA TYR A 518 -13.46 -12.59 3.84
C TYR A 518 -12.02 -12.06 3.93
N PRO A 519 -11.49 -11.40 2.88
CA PRO A 519 -10.17 -10.80 2.95
C PRO A 519 -10.16 -9.63 3.94
N ILE A 520 -9.03 -9.46 4.64
CA ILE A 520 -8.80 -8.35 5.59
C ILE A 520 -7.69 -7.41 5.10
N ASP A 521 -7.87 -6.95 3.87
CA ASP A 521 -6.88 -6.17 3.12
C ASP A 521 -6.41 -4.92 3.87
N GLY A 522 -5.10 -4.69 3.83
CA GLY A 522 -4.43 -3.54 4.44
C GLY A 522 -3.91 -3.80 5.86
N GLY A 523 -4.34 -4.88 6.50
CA GLY A 523 -3.91 -5.20 7.87
C GLY A 523 -2.42 -5.53 7.94
N LEU A 524 -1.69 -4.86 8.83
CA LEU A 524 -0.30 -5.19 9.15
C LEU A 524 -0.27 -6.37 10.12
N ALA A 525 0.24 -7.51 9.68
CA ALA A 525 0.47 -8.67 10.54
C ALA A 525 1.50 -8.35 11.63
N ASP A 526 1.26 -8.86 12.85
CA ASP A 526 2.13 -8.69 14.03
C ASP A 526 3.61 -8.93 13.74
N GLY A 527 3.90 -9.95 12.92
CA GLY A 527 5.22 -10.27 12.44
C GLY A 527 5.99 -11.27 13.28
N PRO A 528 7.23 -11.58 12.87
CA PRO A 528 7.97 -12.69 13.43
C PRO A 528 8.35 -12.48 14.89
N ILE A 529 8.32 -13.56 15.66
CA ILE A 529 8.76 -13.57 17.06
C ILE A 529 9.90 -14.56 17.26
N TYR A 530 10.60 -14.45 18.40
CA TYR A 530 11.60 -15.43 18.80
C TYR A 530 10.95 -16.81 18.90
N THR A 531 11.61 -17.83 18.33
CA THR A 531 11.13 -19.23 18.35
C THR A 531 10.91 -19.73 19.78
N SER A 532 11.75 -19.26 20.72
CA SER A 532 11.59 -19.57 22.14
C SER A 532 10.33 -18.98 22.78
N THR A 533 9.84 -17.85 22.26
CA THR A 533 8.58 -17.21 22.69
C THR A 533 7.39 -17.97 22.13
N PHE A 534 7.39 -18.25 20.82
CA PHE A 534 6.35 -19.05 20.16
C PHE A 534 6.08 -20.37 20.90
N ASN A 535 7.14 -21.11 21.22
CA ASN A 535 7.05 -22.40 21.91
C ASN A 535 6.53 -22.33 23.37
N ARG A 536 6.35 -21.14 23.96
CA ARG A 536 5.89 -20.95 25.34
C ARG A 536 4.49 -20.33 25.43
N LEU A 537 4.03 -19.69 24.37
CA LEU A 537 2.71 -19.06 24.34
C LEU A 537 1.61 -20.12 24.36
N ILE A 538 0.51 -19.80 25.04
CA ILE A 538 -0.58 -20.74 25.31
C ILE A 538 -1.61 -20.66 24.18
N GLY A 539 -1.89 -21.79 23.52
CA GLY A 539 -2.98 -21.87 22.55
C GLY A 539 -2.54 -21.73 21.10
N LEU A 540 -1.28 -21.41 20.83
CA LEU A 540 -0.72 -21.45 19.48
C LEU A 540 -0.73 -22.86 18.91
N LYS A 541 -1.19 -22.98 17.67
CA LYS A 541 -1.18 -24.23 16.92
C LYS A 541 -1.09 -23.93 15.44
N ILE A 542 -0.20 -24.62 14.74
CA ILE A 542 -0.20 -24.65 13.28
C ILE A 542 -1.33 -25.58 12.82
N VAL A 543 -2.35 -25.01 12.17
CA VAL A 543 -3.58 -25.71 11.77
C VAL A 543 -3.45 -26.29 10.37
N ASN A 544 -2.98 -25.47 9.45
CA ASN A 544 -2.66 -25.81 8.08
C ASN A 544 -1.20 -26.26 8.00
N GLY A 545 -0.73 -26.75 6.85
CA GLY A 545 0.70 -27.09 6.72
C GLY A 545 1.55 -25.82 6.77
N ASP A 546 2.70 -25.85 7.43
CA ASP A 546 3.65 -24.73 7.42
C ASP A 546 4.33 -24.63 6.04
N GLU A 547 3.80 -23.77 5.17
CA GLU A 547 4.36 -23.51 3.85
C GLU A 547 5.77 -22.88 3.93
N TYR A 548 6.06 -22.23 5.04
CA TYR A 548 7.32 -21.60 5.35
C TYR A 548 8.27 -22.48 6.17
N ALA A 549 7.97 -23.77 6.35
CA ALA A 549 8.80 -24.70 7.10
C ALA A 549 10.31 -24.63 6.76
N PRO A 550 10.73 -24.50 5.48
CA PRO A 550 12.14 -24.35 5.13
C PRO A 550 12.81 -23.06 5.63
N PHE A 551 12.03 -22.05 6.02
CA PHE A 551 12.50 -20.72 6.42
C PHE A 551 12.37 -20.45 7.92
N GLN A 552 11.73 -21.34 8.68
CA GLN A 552 11.75 -21.28 10.15
C GLN A 552 13.16 -21.51 10.69
N SER A 553 13.46 -20.94 11.86
CA SER A 553 14.80 -21.04 12.47
C SER A 553 14.73 -21.12 13.99
N ASP A 554 15.86 -21.44 14.64
CA ASP A 554 15.97 -21.36 16.11
C ASP A 554 15.90 -19.91 16.62
N LEU A 555 16.19 -18.93 15.76
CA LEU A 555 16.17 -17.51 16.10
C LEU A 555 14.74 -16.97 16.14
N CYS A 556 14.03 -17.07 15.02
CA CYS A 556 12.68 -16.55 14.86
C CYS A 556 11.83 -17.40 13.93
N VAL A 557 10.51 -17.23 14.08
CA VAL A 557 9.46 -17.86 13.27
C VAL A 557 8.41 -16.83 12.84
N TYR A 558 7.77 -17.12 11.71
CA TYR A 558 6.55 -16.47 11.21
C TYR A 558 5.76 -17.53 10.46
N HIS A 559 4.47 -17.62 10.71
CA HIS A 559 3.59 -18.58 10.05
C HIS A 559 2.40 -17.85 9.46
N ASP A 560 2.08 -18.07 8.19
CA ASP A 560 0.80 -17.63 7.65
C ASP A 560 -0.26 -18.69 7.96
N ASP A 561 -0.71 -18.71 9.22
CA ASP A 561 -1.67 -19.69 9.73
C ASP A 561 -2.59 -19.05 10.76
N TRP A 562 -3.90 -19.26 10.62
CA TRP A 562 -4.86 -18.60 11.52
C TRP A 562 -4.75 -19.10 12.96
N GLY A 563 -4.13 -20.25 13.22
CA GLY A 563 -3.87 -20.72 14.57
C GLY A 563 -2.64 -20.08 15.24
N ASP A 564 -1.89 -19.24 14.52
CA ASP A 564 -0.79 -18.43 15.04
C ASP A 564 -1.17 -16.94 15.19
N TYR A 565 -1.85 -16.64 16.30
CA TYR A 565 -2.15 -15.26 16.68
C TYR A 565 -0.90 -14.42 16.99
N SER A 566 0.25 -15.05 17.25
CA SER A 566 1.42 -14.32 17.77
C SER A 566 2.31 -13.74 16.68
N THR A 567 2.17 -14.24 15.45
CA THR A 567 2.91 -13.75 14.29
C THR A 567 2.03 -13.27 13.14
N ASN A 568 0.77 -13.71 13.09
CA ASN A 568 -0.11 -13.52 11.95
C ASN A 568 -1.47 -12.89 12.29
N GLU A 569 -1.62 -12.31 13.47
CA GLU A 569 -2.75 -11.44 13.78
C GLU A 569 -2.50 -10.04 13.23
N PRO A 570 -3.38 -9.48 12.37
CA PRO A 570 -3.26 -8.09 11.98
C PRO A 570 -3.74 -7.15 13.07
N THR A 571 -3.00 -6.06 13.29
CA THR A 571 -3.29 -5.12 14.39
C THR A 571 -3.72 -3.76 13.85
N MET A 572 -4.76 -3.16 14.44
CA MET A 572 -5.27 -1.88 13.95
C MET A 572 -4.28 -0.74 14.17
N ASP A 573 -3.54 -0.78 15.27
CA ASP A 573 -2.65 0.30 15.68
C ASP A 573 -1.31 0.24 14.94
N GLY A 574 -0.80 -0.95 14.65
CA GLY A 574 0.31 -1.17 13.74
C GLY A 574 -0.01 -0.69 12.33
N THR A 575 -1.21 -1.01 11.85
CA THR A 575 -1.72 -0.56 10.55
C THR A 575 -1.82 0.96 10.50
N ALA A 576 -2.49 1.58 11.48
CA ALA A 576 -2.60 3.03 11.57
C ALA A 576 -1.23 3.72 11.70
N SER A 577 -0.29 3.15 12.46
CA SER A 577 1.06 3.70 12.64
C SER A 577 1.89 3.69 11.34
N LEU A 578 1.59 2.80 10.40
CA LEU A 578 2.29 2.73 9.11
C LEU A 578 1.81 3.80 8.12
N THR A 579 0.64 4.41 8.33
CA THR A 579 0.06 5.45 7.44
C THR A 579 0.99 6.64 7.25
N PHE A 580 1.66 7.14 8.31
CA PHE A 580 2.60 8.25 8.20
C PHE A 580 3.78 7.89 7.30
N TYR A 581 4.39 6.72 7.49
CA TYR A 581 5.58 6.37 6.73
C TYR A 581 5.27 6.20 5.24
N LEU A 582 4.20 5.48 4.90
CA LEU A 582 3.83 5.28 3.49
C LEU A 582 3.37 6.58 2.82
N SER A 583 2.63 7.44 3.52
CA SER A 583 2.25 8.74 2.97
C SER A 583 3.45 9.67 2.78
N ALA A 584 4.46 9.61 3.65
CA ALA A 584 5.71 10.35 3.46
C ALA A 584 6.54 9.83 2.28
N MET A 585 6.48 8.52 1.99
CA MET A 585 7.11 7.93 0.80
C MET A 585 6.39 8.33 -0.49
N GLU A 586 5.06 8.44 -0.44
CA GLU A 586 4.22 8.90 -1.55
C GLU A 586 4.43 10.39 -1.86
N GLU A 587 4.46 11.26 -0.85
CA GLU A 587 4.70 12.70 -1.06
C GLU A 587 6.11 13.02 -1.59
N GLU A 588 7.13 12.24 -1.21
CA GLU A 588 8.48 12.42 -1.75
C GLU A 588 8.55 12.14 -3.27
N TRP A 589 7.63 11.33 -3.80
CA TRP A 589 7.64 10.84 -5.19
C TRP A 589 6.22 10.83 -5.80
N PRO A 590 5.56 12.00 -5.94
CA PRO A 590 4.16 12.06 -6.32
C PRO A 590 3.92 11.61 -7.76
N ASN A 591 2.74 11.05 -8.01
CA ASN A 591 2.27 10.60 -9.31
C ASN A 591 2.46 11.65 -10.43
N THR A 592 3.01 11.24 -11.57
CA THR A 592 3.20 12.07 -12.76
C THR A 592 1.92 12.25 -13.60
N TYR A 593 0.87 11.46 -13.38
CA TYR A 593 -0.40 11.49 -14.15
C TYR A 593 -1.51 12.33 -13.52
N THR A 594 -1.16 13.39 -12.79
CA THR A 594 -2.16 14.31 -12.22
C THR A 594 -3.07 14.90 -13.32
N GLY A 595 -4.39 14.82 -13.12
CA GLY A 595 -5.39 15.31 -14.08
C GLY A 595 -5.80 14.33 -15.19
N PHE A 596 -5.23 13.12 -15.22
CA PHE A 596 -5.60 12.07 -16.17
C PHE A 596 -6.84 11.31 -15.69
N THR A 597 -7.66 10.82 -16.63
CA THR A 597 -8.81 9.96 -16.34
C THR A 597 -8.49 8.51 -16.68
N PHE A 598 -8.74 7.62 -15.72
CA PHE A 598 -8.54 6.19 -15.88
C PHE A 598 -9.85 5.42 -16.00
N TYR A 599 -9.85 4.33 -16.74
CA TYR A 599 -10.96 3.36 -16.77
C TYR A 599 -10.39 1.95 -16.88
N GLU A 600 -10.80 1.04 -15.99
CA GLU A 600 -10.25 -0.32 -15.87
C GLU A 600 -8.70 -0.35 -15.86
N GLY A 601 -8.05 0.68 -15.28
CA GLY A 601 -6.59 0.83 -15.23
C GLY A 601 -5.91 1.45 -16.47
N ALA A 602 -6.65 1.76 -17.54
CA ALA A 602 -6.11 2.47 -18.71
C ALA A 602 -6.25 3.97 -18.57
N ILE A 603 -5.29 4.75 -19.08
CA ILE A 603 -5.53 6.16 -19.37
C ILE A 603 -6.51 6.24 -20.54
N ILE A 604 -7.68 6.82 -20.31
CA ILE A 604 -8.67 7.12 -21.36
C ILE A 604 -8.76 8.60 -21.71
N ARG A 605 -8.17 9.46 -20.88
CA ARG A 605 -8.11 10.91 -21.12
C ARG A 605 -6.91 11.50 -20.39
N ALA A 606 -6.15 12.35 -21.07
CA ALA A 606 -5.08 13.13 -20.47
C ALA A 606 -5.63 14.38 -19.75
N ASP A 607 -4.74 15.28 -19.34
CA ASP A 607 -5.08 16.53 -18.64
C ASP A 607 -6.20 17.33 -19.32
N THR A 608 -7.34 17.43 -18.63
CA THR A 608 -8.53 18.14 -19.10
C THR A 608 -8.46 19.66 -18.92
N THR A 609 -7.43 20.18 -18.24
CA THR A 609 -7.21 21.62 -18.08
C THR A 609 -6.54 22.25 -19.30
N ALA A 610 -5.90 21.44 -20.15
CA ALA A 610 -5.21 21.88 -21.35
C ALA A 610 -6.02 21.60 -22.64
N LYS A 611 -6.10 22.58 -23.55
CA LYS A 611 -6.68 22.44 -24.90
C LYS A 611 -5.75 21.65 -25.84
N THR A 612 -5.39 20.44 -25.47
CA THR A 612 -4.51 19.55 -26.23
C THR A 612 -5.27 18.28 -26.61
N ILE A 613 -5.10 17.85 -27.86
CA ILE A 613 -5.62 16.58 -28.37
C ILE A 613 -4.45 15.66 -28.70
N HIS A 614 -4.53 14.41 -28.26
CA HIS A 614 -3.59 13.35 -28.58
C HIS A 614 -4.18 12.51 -29.70
N LEU A 615 -3.70 12.72 -30.93
CA LEU A 615 -4.17 11.97 -32.09
C LEU A 615 -3.51 10.59 -32.12
N VAL A 616 -4.32 9.55 -32.27
CA VAL A 616 -3.90 8.16 -32.22
C VAL A 616 -4.37 7.41 -33.47
N PHE A 617 -3.47 6.62 -34.05
CA PHE A 617 -3.74 5.71 -35.15
C PHE A 617 -3.39 4.28 -34.78
N THR A 618 -4.32 3.35 -34.95
CA THR A 618 -4.05 1.91 -34.82
C THR A 618 -3.91 1.27 -36.20
N GLY A 619 -3.11 0.20 -36.29
CA GLY A 619 -2.91 -0.53 -37.54
C GLY A 619 -2.48 -1.99 -37.34
N GLY A 620 -3.12 -2.89 -38.07
CA GLY A 620 -2.81 -4.32 -38.08
C GLY A 620 -2.72 -4.89 -39.49
N GLU A 621 -3.86 -4.96 -40.18
CA GLU A 621 -3.97 -5.59 -41.50
C GLU A 621 -3.82 -4.59 -42.68
N TYR A 622 -4.36 -3.38 -42.55
CA TYR A 622 -4.46 -2.40 -43.65
C TYR A 622 -3.59 -1.16 -43.41
N ASN A 623 -3.06 -0.56 -44.50
CA ASN A 623 -2.23 0.66 -44.46
C ASN A 623 -2.63 1.75 -45.47
N ASP A 624 -3.77 1.59 -46.15
CA ASP A 624 -4.17 2.36 -47.33
C ASP A 624 -4.20 3.88 -47.10
N GLY A 625 -4.50 4.32 -45.87
CA GLY A 625 -4.44 5.73 -45.48
C GLY A 625 -3.04 6.24 -45.11
N GLY A 626 -2.07 5.36 -44.82
CA GLY A 626 -0.82 5.71 -44.14
C GLY A 626 0.03 6.78 -44.84
N LYS A 627 0.15 6.75 -46.17
CA LYS A 627 0.88 7.80 -46.92
C LYS A 627 0.18 9.16 -46.83
N TYR A 628 -1.14 9.18 -46.98
CA TYR A 628 -1.94 10.40 -46.93
C TYR A 628 -1.95 10.99 -45.52
N ILE A 629 -2.18 10.16 -44.50
CA ILE A 629 -2.15 10.55 -43.08
C ILE A 629 -0.80 11.20 -42.77
N ARG A 630 0.32 10.53 -43.06
CA ARG A 630 1.66 11.08 -42.83
C ARG A 630 1.88 12.42 -43.55
N GLN A 631 1.41 12.56 -44.78
CA GLN A 631 1.50 13.82 -45.53
C GLN A 631 0.74 14.94 -44.80
N VAL A 632 -0.52 14.72 -44.44
CA VAL A 632 -1.36 15.69 -43.74
C VAL A 632 -0.74 16.10 -42.40
N LEU A 633 -0.25 15.14 -41.62
CA LEU A 633 0.38 15.42 -40.33
C LEU A 633 1.62 16.31 -40.48
N ASN A 634 2.46 16.06 -41.49
CA ASN A 634 3.63 16.88 -41.78
C ASN A 634 3.25 18.30 -42.24
N GLU A 635 2.31 18.42 -43.18
CA GLU A 635 1.84 19.71 -43.68
C GLU A 635 1.20 20.55 -42.56
N GLN A 636 0.47 19.89 -41.66
CA GLN A 636 -0.17 20.52 -40.51
C GLN A 636 0.76 20.62 -39.29
N ARG A 637 1.97 20.05 -39.29
CA ARG A 637 2.88 19.99 -38.13
C ARG A 637 2.19 19.45 -36.87
N VAL A 638 1.47 18.35 -37.02
CA VAL A 638 0.73 17.69 -35.94
C VAL A 638 1.46 16.41 -35.55
N PRO A 639 1.97 16.29 -34.31
CA PRO A 639 2.45 15.01 -33.81
C PRO A 639 1.28 14.05 -33.59
N ALA A 640 1.55 12.74 -33.68
CA ALA A 640 0.55 11.70 -33.51
C ALA A 640 1.21 10.42 -32.99
N HIS A 641 0.39 9.54 -32.43
CA HIS A 641 0.79 8.22 -31.96
C HIS A 641 0.31 7.16 -32.94
N PHE A 642 1.18 6.21 -33.23
CA PHE A 642 0.86 5.06 -34.06
C PHE A 642 1.11 3.77 -33.28
N PHE A 643 0.06 2.99 -33.06
CA PHE A 643 0.16 1.70 -32.38
C PHE A 643 -0.05 0.59 -33.41
N PHE A 644 0.96 -0.24 -33.61
CA PHE A 644 0.98 -1.23 -34.67
C PHE A 644 1.15 -2.65 -34.14
N THR A 645 0.49 -3.60 -34.80
CA THR A 645 0.71 -5.00 -34.51
C THR A 645 2.10 -5.45 -34.94
N GLY A 646 2.58 -6.56 -34.38
CA GLY A 646 3.82 -7.19 -34.81
C GLY A 646 3.79 -7.55 -36.31
N ASP A 647 2.66 -8.05 -36.79
CA ASP A 647 2.47 -8.34 -38.22
C ASP A 647 2.57 -7.08 -39.09
N PHE A 648 2.01 -5.96 -38.62
CA PHE A 648 2.15 -4.67 -39.32
C PHE A 648 3.62 -4.23 -39.41
N TYR A 649 4.41 -4.40 -38.33
CA TYR A 649 5.85 -4.12 -38.36
C TYR A 649 6.64 -5.07 -39.27
N ARG A 650 6.24 -6.34 -39.35
CA ARG A 650 6.90 -7.36 -40.20
C ARG A 650 6.64 -7.15 -41.68
N GLN A 651 5.47 -6.61 -42.05
CA GLN A 651 5.05 -6.47 -43.43
C GLN A 651 6.03 -5.58 -44.25
N PRO A 652 6.65 -6.09 -45.33
CA PRO A 652 7.65 -5.35 -46.10
C PRO A 652 7.16 -4.00 -46.64
N ASP A 653 5.90 -3.95 -47.09
CA ASP A 653 5.29 -2.75 -47.67
C ASP A 653 5.12 -1.61 -46.65
N ASN A 654 5.09 -1.93 -45.36
CA ASN A 654 4.94 -0.95 -44.27
C ASN A 654 6.28 -0.31 -43.87
N GLN A 655 7.41 -0.93 -44.19
CA GLN A 655 8.71 -0.52 -43.64
C GLN A 655 9.09 0.93 -43.98
N SER A 656 8.82 1.36 -45.23
CA SER A 656 9.09 2.74 -45.65
C SER A 656 8.21 3.75 -44.93
N LEU A 657 6.96 3.39 -44.63
CA LEU A 657 6.03 4.23 -43.88
C LEU A 657 6.51 4.35 -42.43
N ILE A 658 6.81 3.24 -41.77
CA ILE A 658 7.22 3.19 -40.35
C ILE A 658 8.52 4.00 -40.13
N ARG A 659 9.55 3.77 -40.97
CA ARG A 659 10.80 4.57 -40.90
C ARG A 659 10.53 6.06 -41.12
N GLY A 660 9.59 6.35 -42.02
CA GLY A 660 9.14 7.68 -42.32
C GLY A 660 8.46 8.37 -41.14
N LEU A 661 7.51 7.68 -40.49
CA LEU A 661 6.79 8.20 -39.33
C LEU A 661 7.74 8.49 -38.17
N LYS A 662 8.69 7.59 -37.92
CA LYS A 662 9.72 7.79 -36.91
C LYS A 662 10.60 9.01 -37.20
N ALA A 663 11.07 9.14 -38.45
CA ALA A 663 11.92 10.25 -38.86
C ALA A 663 11.22 11.62 -38.73
N ASP A 664 9.89 11.64 -38.84
CA ASP A 664 9.06 12.84 -38.70
C ASP A 664 8.76 13.18 -37.22
N GLY A 665 9.20 12.34 -36.27
CA GLY A 665 9.01 12.57 -34.84
C GLY A 665 7.66 12.08 -34.29
N HIS A 666 6.96 11.20 -35.01
CA HIS A 666 5.75 10.56 -34.48
C HIS A 666 6.09 9.44 -33.49
N TYR A 667 5.19 9.21 -32.54
CA TYR A 667 5.31 8.12 -31.58
C TYR A 667 4.93 6.79 -32.23
N LEU A 668 5.72 5.74 -31.95
CA LEU A 668 5.49 4.38 -32.44
C LEU A 668 5.38 3.43 -31.25
N GLY A 669 4.24 2.76 -31.09
CA GLY A 669 3.94 1.91 -29.94
C GLY A 669 3.36 0.54 -30.31
N ALA A 670 3.15 -0.27 -29.27
CA ALA A 670 2.68 -1.65 -29.38
C ALA A 670 1.15 -1.77 -29.44
N HIS A 671 0.64 -2.67 -30.29
CA HIS A 671 -0.78 -3.01 -30.42
C HIS A 671 -1.03 -4.52 -30.48
N SER A 672 -0.34 -5.29 -29.62
CA SER A 672 -0.24 -6.77 -29.67
C SER A 672 0.63 -7.26 -30.84
N ASP A 673 1.29 -8.41 -30.72
CA ASP A 673 2.02 -8.98 -31.85
C ASP A 673 1.07 -9.61 -32.87
N GLN A 674 0.17 -10.46 -32.39
CA GLN A 674 -0.78 -11.26 -33.18
C GLN A 674 -2.23 -10.73 -33.11
N HIS A 675 -2.44 -9.52 -32.59
CA HIS A 675 -3.77 -8.89 -32.47
C HIS A 675 -4.76 -9.76 -31.67
N LEU A 676 -4.29 -10.31 -30.53
CA LEU A 676 -5.04 -11.24 -29.70
C LEU A 676 -6.23 -10.56 -28.99
N LEU A 677 -7.40 -11.18 -29.01
CA LEU A 677 -8.50 -10.72 -28.15
C LEU A 677 -8.25 -11.20 -26.71
N TYR A 678 -8.10 -10.27 -25.77
CA TYR A 678 -7.73 -10.61 -24.39
C TYR A 678 -8.91 -10.96 -23.48
N ALA A 679 -10.04 -10.27 -23.66
CA ALA A 679 -11.25 -10.47 -22.90
C ALA A 679 -12.44 -10.76 -23.84
N PRO A 680 -13.39 -11.62 -23.47
CA PRO A 680 -14.56 -11.88 -24.29
C PRO A 680 -15.47 -10.65 -24.39
N TRP A 681 -16.22 -10.55 -25.49
CA TRP A 681 -17.14 -9.44 -25.77
C TRP A 681 -18.38 -9.43 -24.86
N ASP A 682 -18.82 -10.62 -24.47
CA ASP A 682 -20.03 -10.86 -23.68
C ASP A 682 -19.76 -10.93 -22.17
N ASN A 683 -18.50 -11.08 -21.77
CA ASN A 683 -18.08 -11.12 -20.36
C ASN A 683 -16.67 -10.53 -20.18
N ARG A 684 -16.59 -9.20 -20.05
CA ARG A 684 -15.32 -8.46 -19.97
C ARG A 684 -14.43 -8.86 -18.79
N ASP A 685 -15.02 -9.34 -17.70
CA ASP A 685 -14.30 -9.69 -16.46
C ASP A 685 -13.55 -11.03 -16.56
N SER A 686 -13.70 -11.75 -17.68
CA SER A 686 -12.97 -13.00 -17.96
C SER A 686 -11.78 -12.79 -18.88
N LEU A 687 -10.86 -13.76 -18.88
CA LEU A 687 -9.67 -13.77 -19.73
C LEU A 687 -9.77 -14.87 -20.79
N LEU A 688 -9.37 -14.55 -22.02
CA LEU A 688 -9.17 -15.48 -23.13
C LEU A 688 -7.70 -15.90 -23.29
N VAL A 689 -6.80 -15.18 -22.62
CA VAL A 689 -5.35 -15.43 -22.64
C VAL A 689 -4.82 -15.65 -21.23
N THR A 690 -3.81 -16.49 -21.12
CA THR A 690 -2.99 -16.58 -19.90
C THR A 690 -2.01 -15.41 -19.84
N LYS A 691 -1.54 -15.07 -18.63
CA LYS A 691 -0.47 -14.06 -18.43
C LYS A 691 0.76 -14.35 -19.28
N GLN A 692 1.17 -15.61 -19.37
CA GLN A 692 2.31 -16.03 -20.19
C GLN A 692 2.07 -15.77 -21.69
N GLN A 693 0.87 -16.01 -22.21
CA GLN A 693 0.54 -15.72 -23.60
C GLN A 693 0.52 -14.21 -23.87
N PHE A 694 -0.05 -13.42 -22.97
CA PHE A 694 -0.05 -11.96 -23.06
C PHE A 694 1.38 -11.40 -23.09
N ILE A 695 2.23 -11.83 -22.15
CA ILE A 695 3.64 -11.40 -22.10
C ILE A 695 4.37 -11.80 -23.37
N ALA A 696 4.28 -13.07 -23.80
CA ALA A 696 5.00 -13.56 -24.97
C ALA A 696 4.59 -12.85 -26.26
N ASP A 697 3.30 -12.52 -26.41
CA ASP A 697 2.78 -11.71 -27.51
C ASP A 697 3.40 -10.31 -27.48
N LEU A 698 3.36 -9.60 -26.35
CA LEU A 698 3.91 -8.25 -26.27
C LEU A 698 5.45 -8.23 -26.48
N GLN A 699 6.17 -9.22 -25.95
CA GLN A 699 7.61 -9.42 -26.19
C GLN A 699 7.93 -9.61 -27.68
N ALA A 700 7.10 -10.34 -28.43
CA ALA A 700 7.27 -10.48 -29.88
C ALA A 700 7.08 -9.13 -30.61
N ASN A 701 6.10 -8.33 -30.19
CA ASN A 701 5.85 -7.02 -30.80
C ASN A 701 7.03 -6.05 -30.58
N TYR A 702 7.54 -5.94 -29.34
CA TYR A 702 8.70 -5.08 -29.03
C TYR A 702 9.98 -5.54 -29.75
N ARG A 703 10.16 -6.85 -30.00
CA ARG A 703 11.27 -7.35 -30.83
C ARG A 703 11.20 -6.84 -32.28
N GLU A 704 10.00 -6.72 -32.86
CA GLU A 704 9.85 -6.14 -34.20
C GLU A 704 10.03 -4.62 -34.20
N MET A 705 9.50 -3.92 -33.20
CA MET A 705 9.70 -2.47 -33.00
C MET A 705 11.19 -2.11 -32.92
N ALA A 706 11.99 -2.90 -32.21
CA ALA A 706 13.43 -2.70 -32.06
C ALA A 706 14.18 -2.71 -33.42
N ARG A 707 13.66 -3.38 -34.45
CA ARG A 707 14.26 -3.39 -35.81
C ARG A 707 14.13 -2.04 -36.54
N PHE A 708 13.21 -1.20 -36.07
CA PHE A 708 13.06 0.19 -36.49
C PHE A 708 13.73 1.16 -35.50
N GLY A 709 14.46 0.62 -34.52
CA GLY A 709 15.16 1.34 -33.46
C GLY A 709 14.23 1.96 -32.44
N VAL A 710 13.00 1.48 -32.31
CA VAL A 710 12.06 1.89 -31.26
C VAL A 710 12.30 0.95 -30.08
N GLN A 711 12.88 1.47 -29.00
CA GLN A 711 13.13 0.73 -27.78
C GLN A 711 11.95 0.85 -26.81
N LYS A 712 11.95 0.05 -25.74
CA LYS A 712 10.91 0.09 -24.71
C LYS A 712 10.74 1.49 -24.11
N GLN A 713 11.84 2.16 -23.78
CA GLN A 713 11.79 3.52 -23.22
C GLN A 713 11.25 4.58 -24.19
N ASP A 714 11.33 4.33 -25.51
CA ASP A 714 10.74 5.23 -26.51
C ASP A 714 9.23 5.00 -26.65
N ALA A 715 8.73 3.87 -26.14
CA ALA A 715 7.37 3.39 -26.32
C ALA A 715 6.75 2.82 -25.02
N PRO A 716 6.57 3.65 -23.96
CA PRO A 716 6.03 3.19 -22.68
C PRO A 716 4.52 2.89 -22.69
N PHE A 717 3.79 3.32 -23.72
CA PHE A 717 2.35 3.14 -23.82
C PHE A 717 2.01 1.88 -24.62
N PHE A 718 1.00 1.17 -24.14
CA PHE A 718 0.40 0.03 -24.82
C PHE A 718 -1.07 0.31 -25.11
N LEU A 719 -1.50 0.13 -26.36
CA LEU A 719 -2.90 0.23 -26.74
C LEU A 719 -3.42 -1.17 -27.08
N PRO A 720 -4.42 -1.71 -26.35
CA PRO A 720 -4.84 -3.10 -26.54
C PRO A 720 -5.56 -3.29 -27.88
N PRO A 721 -5.37 -4.45 -28.56
CA PRO A 721 -6.11 -4.80 -29.77
C PRO A 721 -7.62 -4.71 -29.55
N TYR A 722 -8.34 -4.29 -30.59
CA TYR A 722 -9.78 -4.02 -30.56
C TYR A 722 -10.23 -2.98 -29.51
N GLU A 723 -9.27 -2.24 -28.95
CA GLU A 723 -9.51 -1.29 -27.86
C GLU A 723 -10.22 -1.94 -26.65
N TRP A 724 -10.05 -3.26 -26.46
CA TRP A 724 -10.79 -4.08 -25.49
C TRP A 724 -9.85 -4.78 -24.50
N TYR A 725 -10.13 -4.61 -23.21
CA TYR A 725 -9.24 -4.98 -22.10
C TYR A 725 -10.02 -5.02 -20.79
N ASN A 726 -9.46 -5.52 -19.70
CA ASN A 726 -10.04 -5.49 -18.35
C ASN A 726 -8.98 -5.09 -17.31
N PRO A 727 -9.31 -4.93 -16.02
CA PRO A 727 -8.34 -4.56 -14.99
C PRO A 727 -7.12 -5.47 -14.93
N THR A 728 -7.31 -6.78 -15.13
CA THR A 728 -6.21 -7.76 -15.11
C THR A 728 -5.22 -7.51 -16.25
N ILE A 729 -5.68 -7.15 -17.45
CA ILE A 729 -4.79 -6.80 -18.57
C ILE A 729 -4.04 -5.48 -18.30
N SER A 730 -4.72 -4.48 -17.73
CA SER A 730 -4.06 -3.23 -17.33
C SER A 730 -3.00 -3.47 -16.27
N GLN A 731 -3.28 -4.32 -15.28
CA GLN A 731 -2.33 -4.75 -14.27
C GLN A 731 -1.13 -5.47 -14.90
N TRP A 732 -1.35 -6.47 -15.76
CA TRP A 732 -0.25 -7.17 -16.44
C TRP A 732 0.59 -6.24 -17.32
N THR A 733 -0.04 -5.20 -17.88
CA THR A 733 0.67 -4.15 -18.64
C THR A 733 1.57 -3.32 -17.71
N LYS A 734 1.04 -2.90 -16.56
CA LYS A 734 1.79 -2.17 -15.52
C LYS A 734 2.96 -2.99 -14.97
N GLU A 735 2.77 -4.29 -14.77
CA GLU A 735 3.82 -5.25 -14.39
C GLU A 735 4.87 -5.48 -15.48
N LEU A 736 4.63 -5.10 -16.73
CA LEU A 736 5.66 -5.09 -17.78
C LEU A 736 6.39 -3.75 -17.86
N GLY A 737 6.06 -2.79 -16.98
CA GLY A 737 6.60 -1.44 -16.98
C GLY A 737 6.07 -0.61 -18.14
N LEU A 738 4.82 -0.85 -18.53
CA LEU A 738 4.10 -0.12 -19.57
C LEU A 738 2.82 0.48 -18.99
N GLN A 739 2.34 1.56 -19.59
CA GLN A 739 1.06 2.15 -19.25
C GLN A 739 0.03 1.81 -20.33
N LEU A 740 -1.05 1.14 -19.93
CA LEU A 740 -2.15 0.87 -20.84
C LEU A 740 -2.90 2.18 -21.13
N ILE A 741 -3.15 2.47 -22.40
CA ILE A 741 -3.95 3.61 -22.83
C ILE A 741 -5.12 3.16 -23.69
N ASN A 742 -6.15 3.98 -23.79
CA ASN A 742 -7.24 3.78 -24.72
C ASN A 742 -7.86 5.12 -25.17
N PHE A 743 -8.72 5.09 -26.18
CA PHE A 743 -9.38 6.29 -26.70
C PHE A 743 -10.35 6.88 -25.69
N SER A 744 -10.51 8.21 -25.76
CA SER A 744 -11.54 8.91 -24.98
C SER A 744 -12.92 8.61 -25.58
N PRO A 745 -13.88 8.09 -24.80
CA PRO A 745 -15.18 7.70 -25.32
C PRO A 745 -16.04 8.92 -25.71
N GLY A 746 -16.98 8.71 -26.64
CA GLY A 746 -18.06 9.66 -26.95
C GLY A 746 -18.06 10.23 -28.38
N THR A 747 -16.94 10.21 -29.10
CA THR A 747 -16.83 10.78 -30.45
C THR A 747 -17.11 9.78 -31.58
N ARG A 748 -17.16 8.48 -31.27
CA ARG A 748 -17.29 7.38 -32.26
C ARG A 748 -16.18 7.35 -33.31
N SER A 749 -15.07 8.07 -33.10
CA SER A 749 -13.98 8.17 -34.08
C SER A 749 -13.36 6.82 -34.40
N ASN A 750 -13.25 5.95 -33.40
CA ASN A 750 -12.76 4.59 -33.53
C ASN A 750 -13.64 3.66 -34.39
N ALA A 751 -14.83 4.09 -34.83
CA ALA A 751 -15.68 3.32 -35.73
C ALA A 751 -15.34 3.53 -37.22
N ASP A 752 -14.24 4.23 -37.52
CA ASP A 752 -13.79 4.52 -38.88
C ASP A 752 -13.24 3.29 -39.64
N TYR A 753 -13.16 2.11 -39.01
CA TYR A 753 -12.89 0.84 -39.68
C TYR A 753 -14.17 0.17 -40.24
N THR A 754 -15.36 0.56 -39.77
CA THR A 754 -16.59 -0.17 -40.06
C THR A 754 -16.94 -0.17 -41.55
N THR A 755 -17.48 -1.29 -42.05
CA THR A 755 -17.87 -1.46 -43.45
C THR A 755 -19.40 -1.43 -43.62
N PRO A 756 -19.93 -1.07 -44.81
CA PRO A 756 -21.38 -0.92 -45.02
C PRO A 756 -22.22 -2.17 -44.70
N ASP A 757 -21.67 -3.37 -44.87
CA ASP A 757 -22.34 -4.64 -44.58
C ASP A 757 -22.56 -4.88 -43.08
N MET A 758 -21.88 -4.13 -42.20
CA MET A 758 -22.11 -4.16 -40.75
C MET A 758 -23.42 -3.47 -40.32
N GLY A 759 -24.20 -2.95 -41.27
CA GLY A 759 -25.55 -2.43 -41.05
C GLY A 759 -25.57 -1.26 -40.07
N VAL A 760 -26.39 -1.35 -39.02
CA VAL A 760 -26.55 -0.27 -38.02
C VAL A 760 -25.27 0.08 -37.25
N ARG A 761 -24.22 -0.75 -37.35
CA ARG A 761 -22.90 -0.49 -36.77
C ARG A 761 -22.00 0.37 -37.66
N TYR A 762 -22.27 0.42 -38.97
CA TYR A 762 -21.53 1.27 -39.90
C TYR A 762 -21.68 2.75 -39.53
N ARG A 763 -20.57 3.48 -39.58
CA ARG A 763 -20.54 4.93 -39.37
C ARG A 763 -19.84 5.60 -40.54
N SER A 764 -20.56 6.50 -41.22
CA SER A 764 -20.00 7.27 -42.33
C SER A 764 -18.98 8.30 -41.83
N SER A 765 -18.12 8.77 -42.72
CA SER A 765 -17.13 9.79 -42.34
C SER A 765 -17.76 11.11 -41.92
N GLU A 766 -18.93 11.44 -42.47
CA GLU A 766 -19.73 12.61 -42.07
C GLU A 766 -20.29 12.45 -40.66
N GLU A 767 -20.89 11.29 -40.33
CA GLU A 767 -21.39 11.01 -38.98
C GLU A 767 -20.27 11.07 -37.93
N ILE A 768 -19.06 10.60 -38.27
CA ILE A 768 -17.91 10.66 -37.38
C ILE A 768 -17.45 12.11 -37.18
N MET A 769 -17.33 12.90 -38.26
CA MET A 769 -16.96 14.33 -38.18
C MET A 769 -17.95 15.09 -37.30
N ASP A 770 -19.24 14.92 -37.54
CA ASP A 770 -20.30 15.58 -36.78
C ASP A 770 -20.28 15.16 -35.31
N SER A 771 -20.03 13.88 -35.03
CA SER A 771 -19.94 13.37 -33.66
C SER A 771 -18.75 13.96 -32.91
N ILE A 772 -17.59 14.14 -33.55
CA ILE A 772 -16.42 14.78 -32.93
C ILE A 772 -16.72 16.24 -32.60
N LEU A 773 -17.22 17.01 -33.57
CA LEU A 773 -17.50 18.44 -33.39
C LEU A 773 -18.67 18.70 -32.43
N SER A 774 -19.67 17.83 -32.40
CA SER A 774 -20.79 17.92 -31.46
C SER A 774 -20.34 17.64 -30.03
N TYR A 775 -19.47 16.64 -29.82
CA TYR A 775 -18.91 16.36 -28.51
C TYR A 775 -18.09 17.56 -27.99
N GLU A 776 -17.26 18.15 -28.86
CA GLU A 776 -16.45 19.33 -28.53
C GLU A 776 -17.30 20.50 -28.02
N MET A 777 -18.48 20.71 -28.61
CA MET A 777 -19.38 21.79 -28.22
C MET A 777 -20.20 21.51 -26.95
N ALA A 778 -20.47 20.24 -26.64
CA ALA A 778 -21.38 19.84 -25.58
C ALA A 778 -20.67 19.46 -24.27
N GLY A 779 -19.41 18.99 -24.33
CA GLY A 779 -18.65 18.57 -23.16
C GLY A 779 -18.18 19.74 -22.31
N GLU A 780 -18.23 19.58 -20.98
CA GLU A 780 -17.78 20.60 -20.01
C GLU A 780 -16.32 21.04 -20.25
N SER A 781 -15.45 20.09 -20.60
CA SER A 781 -14.05 20.32 -20.99
C SER A 781 -13.80 20.12 -22.50
N GLY A 782 -14.85 20.07 -23.33
CA GLY A 782 -14.75 19.85 -24.78
C GLY A 782 -13.86 18.64 -25.14
N LEU A 783 -12.85 18.86 -25.99
CA LEU A 783 -11.81 17.87 -26.37
C LEU A 783 -10.47 18.09 -25.63
N ASN A 784 -10.47 18.73 -24.47
CA ASN A 784 -9.25 18.88 -23.67
C ASN A 784 -8.75 17.51 -23.19
N GLY A 785 -7.45 17.24 -23.33
CA GLY A 785 -6.81 15.98 -22.97
C GLY A 785 -7.29 14.77 -23.79
N PHE A 786 -7.99 14.98 -24.90
CA PHE A 786 -8.70 13.90 -25.58
C PHE A 786 -7.74 12.99 -26.35
N ILE A 787 -7.88 11.68 -26.16
CA ILE A 787 -7.19 10.66 -26.94
C ILE A 787 -8.09 10.28 -28.12
N LEU A 788 -7.86 10.93 -29.26
CA LEU A 788 -8.71 10.79 -30.45
C LEU A 788 -8.16 9.69 -31.36
N LEU A 789 -8.80 8.52 -31.33
CA LEU A 789 -8.37 7.33 -32.09
C LEU A 789 -9.06 7.22 -33.44
N LEU A 790 -8.27 6.88 -34.45
CA LEU A 790 -8.65 6.55 -35.83
C LEU A 790 -7.84 5.33 -36.30
N HIS A 791 -8.19 4.73 -37.42
CA HIS A 791 -7.44 3.63 -38.03
C HIS A 791 -6.56 4.13 -39.18
N ILE A 792 -5.33 3.60 -39.31
CA ILE A 792 -4.41 3.97 -40.39
C ILE A 792 -4.86 3.45 -41.77
N GLY A 793 -5.75 2.48 -41.76
CA GLY A 793 -6.33 1.84 -42.93
C GLY A 793 -7.57 1.03 -42.56
N ALA A 794 -8.34 0.63 -43.55
CA ALA A 794 -9.57 -0.14 -43.34
C ALA A 794 -9.75 -1.19 -44.44
N HIS A 795 -10.68 -2.13 -44.22
CA HIS A 795 -11.03 -3.12 -45.22
C HIS A 795 -11.44 -2.43 -46.54
N PRO A 796 -11.07 -2.97 -47.73
CA PRO A 796 -11.37 -2.36 -49.04
C PRO A 796 -12.85 -2.06 -49.30
N ASP A 797 -13.76 -2.76 -48.63
CA ASP A 797 -15.20 -2.52 -48.73
C ASP A 797 -15.65 -1.21 -48.07
N ARG A 798 -14.82 -0.61 -47.21
CA ARG A 798 -15.06 0.74 -46.71
C ARG A 798 -14.56 1.75 -47.74
N THR A 799 -15.40 2.20 -48.67
CA THR A 799 -14.99 3.21 -49.67
C THR A 799 -15.01 4.66 -49.15
N ASP A 800 -15.75 4.92 -48.08
CA ASP A 800 -15.83 6.21 -47.40
C ASP A 800 -14.84 6.24 -46.21
N HIS A 801 -13.57 6.50 -46.51
CA HIS A 801 -12.51 6.48 -45.51
C HIS A 801 -12.40 7.81 -44.76
N PHE A 802 -12.44 7.77 -43.42
CA PHE A 802 -12.39 8.99 -42.61
C PHE A 802 -11.05 9.72 -42.72
N TYR A 803 -9.95 9.00 -42.96
CA TYR A 803 -8.64 9.64 -43.14
C TYR A 803 -8.64 10.68 -44.27
N SER A 804 -9.53 10.59 -45.26
CA SER A 804 -9.67 11.60 -46.33
C SER A 804 -10.18 12.97 -45.82
N ARG A 805 -10.80 12.99 -44.64
CA ARG A 805 -11.31 14.18 -43.94
C ARG A 805 -10.36 14.67 -42.84
N LEU A 806 -9.22 14.00 -42.64
CA LEU A 806 -8.31 14.29 -41.53
C LEU A 806 -7.78 15.74 -41.55
N GLU A 807 -7.43 16.25 -42.73
CA GLU A 807 -6.94 17.63 -42.86
C GLU A 807 -8.01 18.66 -42.48
N GLU A 808 -9.25 18.43 -42.91
CA GLU A 808 -10.40 19.27 -42.58
C GLU A 808 -10.62 19.30 -41.06
N LEU A 809 -10.61 18.12 -40.41
CA LEU A 809 -10.77 17.99 -38.97
C LEU A 809 -9.67 18.76 -38.21
N ILE A 810 -8.40 18.54 -38.56
CA ILE A 810 -7.26 19.20 -37.89
C ILE A 810 -7.36 20.71 -38.01
N ARG A 811 -7.68 21.23 -39.21
CA ARG A 811 -7.82 22.68 -39.43
C ARG A 811 -8.96 23.28 -38.63
N GLU A 812 -10.10 22.60 -38.55
CA GLU A 812 -11.24 23.06 -37.77
C GLU A 812 -10.96 23.03 -36.27
N LEU A 813 -10.33 21.98 -35.74
CA LEU A 813 -9.96 21.90 -34.32
C LEU A 813 -8.91 22.96 -33.93
N LYS A 814 -7.91 23.22 -34.78
CA LYS A 814 -6.96 24.33 -34.56
C LYS A 814 -7.65 25.68 -34.52
N LYS A 815 -8.63 25.90 -35.40
CA LYS A 815 -9.43 27.13 -35.42
C LYS A 815 -10.25 27.30 -34.12
N ARG A 816 -10.63 26.20 -33.47
CA ARG A 816 -11.28 26.17 -32.15
C ARG A 816 -10.30 26.28 -30.96
N GLY A 817 -9.01 26.41 -31.26
CA GLY A 817 -7.96 26.66 -30.28
C GLY A 817 -7.28 25.42 -29.72
N TYR A 818 -7.50 24.24 -30.31
CA TYR A 818 -6.80 23.02 -29.88
C TYR A 818 -5.38 22.94 -30.44
N GLY A 819 -4.44 22.64 -29.55
CA GLY A 819 -3.13 22.12 -29.90
C GLY A 819 -3.17 20.60 -30.06
N PHE A 820 -2.11 20.04 -30.65
CA PHE A 820 -1.90 18.60 -30.75
C PHE A 820 -0.54 18.26 -30.17
N GLY A 821 -0.48 17.24 -29.31
CA GLY A 821 0.72 16.87 -28.57
C GLY A 821 0.90 15.35 -28.48
N LEU A 822 2.13 14.92 -28.26
CA LEU A 822 2.38 13.57 -27.77
C LEU A 822 2.02 13.50 -26.27
N MET A 823 1.66 12.32 -25.79
CA MET A 823 1.62 12.04 -24.36
C MET A 823 3.06 11.86 -23.90
N GLU A 824 3.43 12.53 -22.81
CA GLU A 824 4.76 12.48 -22.20
C GLU A 824 4.71 11.75 -20.86
#